data_AF-A0A6P8XIT4-F1
#
_entry.id   AF-A0A6P8XIT4-F1
#
_cell.length_a   1.000
_cell.length_b   1.000
_cell.length_c   1.000
_cell.angle_alpha   90.00
_cell.angle_beta   90.00
_cell.angle_gamma   90.00
#
_symmetry.space_group_name_H-M   'P 1'
#
loop_
_entity.id
_entity.type
_entity.pdbx_description
1 polymer ?
#
loop_
_entity_poly.entity_id
_entity_poly.type
_entity_poly.pdbx_seq_one_letter_code
_entity_poly.pdbx_strand_id
1 'polypeptide(L)'
;MRQLVQAKGIYMLTQEELLLLNDVAQEATANETTSGNSLVVFSGQCNFSGNKLPLTIIEQLHKHGLQQPGKCVWRKQTAEESPTKAKQQHYVLLDAASLAASSPLDLQRHRADYVCLSFYKLFGYPTGVGALLVSRRGAEVLQKRFYGGGTINYAYPHSMDHQLRDVFHERFEDGTLPFLSIVELLQGFRTLERLVPGGNTMERISRHVHGLARYCAEQLRQLQHANGAPLIRLYNNDGYEQRATQGGIVTFNVLTESGDYVGFGEVACVASLHRILLRTGCFCNIGACQRYLQLSDDTMDAIYKRAGRVCGDYYDLLNGQPTGAVRVSFGYMSRLEDVERLLEMLRNSYVTSKRQQRVEFIVNQVAQLPKPLQQRAQHLRPRLQQLAIYPIKSCAAFKITNAGESWPLTEQGLQYDREWMIVDMSGMALTQKRCTHLCLLQPRIVHDQLQLHFDSSSSFVSVPLSLSAQAENSARCRSKVCRQPIEGYDCGDEVANWLSDQLGIDGLRLLRQSGQRSSAANGKQQKQQLSLVNQAQFLLVNRASVRSLDFEEPLDETVDRFRGNIIVETDVPFEELSYTQLRIGDVHFHVDGPCQRCDMICINQRTGERSPETLTTIARMQSGKMRFGIYISQVQSDATDDPHDEQQQQKQLHLTCGDVIVID
;
A
#
# COMPACT_ATOMS: atom_id res chain seq x y z
N MET A 1 6.41 -22.40 13.10
CA MET A 1 5.58 -23.51 13.64
C MET A 1 5.30 -24.63 12.63
N ARG A 2 4.99 -24.37 11.35
CA ARG A 2 4.64 -25.43 10.36
C ARG A 2 5.75 -26.48 10.09
N GLN A 3 7.02 -26.10 10.19
CA GLN A 3 8.16 -27.03 9.98
C GLN A 3 8.41 -28.01 11.13
N LEU A 4 7.75 -27.83 12.29
CA LEU A 4 8.07 -28.59 13.52
C LEU A 4 6.99 -29.58 13.94
N VAL A 5 5.86 -29.66 13.25
CA VAL A 5 4.75 -30.58 13.59
C VAL A 5 4.79 -31.77 12.63
N GLN A 6 4.90 -33.01 13.14
CA GLN A 6 4.72 -34.22 12.30
C GLN A 6 3.22 -34.46 12.01
N ALA A 7 2.48 -33.40 11.67
CA ALA A 7 1.09 -33.54 11.28
C ALA A 7 1.01 -34.32 9.97
N LYS A 8 0.00 -35.19 9.83
CA LYS A 8 -0.29 -35.86 8.54
C LYS A 8 -0.88 -34.86 7.53
N GLY A 9 -1.61 -33.87 8.02
CA GLY A 9 -2.12 -32.74 7.25
C GLY A 9 -2.54 -31.57 8.14
N ILE A 10 -2.66 -30.39 7.53
CA ILE A 10 -3.13 -29.15 8.14
C ILE A 10 -4.33 -28.69 7.33
N TYR A 11 -5.43 -28.43 8.03
CA TYR A 11 -6.69 -28.02 7.44
C TYR A 11 -7.13 -26.69 8.04
N MET A 12 -7.73 -25.85 7.20
CA MET A 12 -8.35 -24.60 7.60
C MET A 12 -9.85 -24.84 7.77
N LEU A 13 -10.35 -24.54 8.96
CA LEU A 13 -11.77 -24.60 9.29
C LEU A 13 -12.39 -23.21 9.19
N THR A 14 -13.59 -23.14 8.65
CA THR A 14 -14.45 -21.95 8.69
C THR A 14 -15.29 -21.94 9.97
N GLN A 15 -15.81 -20.77 10.33
CA GLN A 15 -16.74 -20.64 11.45
C GLN A 15 -18.01 -21.47 11.23
N GLU A 16 -18.53 -21.53 10.00
CA GLU A 16 -19.70 -22.34 9.66
C GLU A 16 -19.43 -23.83 9.88
N GLU A 17 -18.29 -24.34 9.42
CA GLU A 17 -17.89 -25.75 9.64
C GLU A 17 -17.78 -26.11 11.13
N LEU A 18 -17.35 -25.16 11.97
CA LEU A 18 -17.31 -25.35 13.43
C LEU A 18 -18.71 -25.30 14.08
N LEU A 19 -19.64 -24.53 13.51
CA LEU A 19 -21.00 -24.34 14.05
C LEU A 19 -22.01 -25.37 13.54
N LEU A 20 -21.76 -26.00 12.38
CA LEU A 20 -22.58 -27.08 11.80
C LEU A 20 -22.58 -28.36 12.65
N LEU A 21 -21.74 -28.43 13.69
CA LEU A 21 -21.77 -29.50 14.70
C LEU A 21 -23.05 -29.50 15.56
N ASN A 22 -23.91 -28.48 15.43
CA ASN A 22 -25.17 -28.35 16.19
C ASN A 22 -26.33 -29.22 15.66
N ASP A 23 -26.36 -29.60 14.37
CA ASP A 23 -27.64 -29.92 13.71
C ASP A 23 -27.91 -31.39 13.35
N VAL A 24 -27.04 -32.37 13.65
CA VAL A 24 -27.35 -33.78 13.34
C VAL A 24 -26.87 -34.73 14.44
N ALA A 25 -27.83 -35.36 15.12
CA ALA A 25 -27.61 -36.53 15.95
C ALA A 25 -27.36 -37.76 15.05
N GLN A 26 -26.10 -38.09 14.81
CA GLN A 26 -25.74 -39.45 14.39
C GLN A 26 -25.00 -40.13 15.54
N GLU A 27 -25.66 -41.13 16.13
CA GLU A 27 -25.05 -42.05 17.09
C GLU A 27 -23.99 -42.89 16.39
N ALA A 28 -22.72 -42.70 16.77
CA ALA A 28 -21.63 -43.53 16.30
C ALA A 28 -21.63 -44.88 17.06
N THR A 29 -21.68 -45.98 16.32
CA THR A 29 -21.61 -47.35 16.81
C THR A 29 -20.28 -47.65 17.51
N ALA A 30 -20.34 -48.47 18.57
CA ALA A 30 -19.35 -48.51 19.65
C ALA A 30 -18.08 -49.36 19.42
N ASN A 31 -17.81 -49.89 18.21
CA ASN A 31 -16.78 -50.93 18.03
C ASN A 31 -15.77 -50.64 16.90
N GLU A 32 -15.16 -49.45 16.86
CA GLU A 32 -14.05 -49.17 15.94
C GLU A 32 -12.80 -48.65 16.69
N THR A 33 -11.64 -49.26 16.40
CA THR A 33 -10.34 -48.92 16.99
C THR A 33 -9.84 -47.54 16.53
N THR A 34 -9.43 -46.68 17.47
CA THR A 34 -8.93 -45.32 17.20
C THR A 34 -7.57 -45.32 16.48
N SER A 35 -7.43 -44.54 15.40
CA SER A 35 -6.24 -44.58 14.51
C SER A 35 -5.30 -43.35 14.61
N GLY A 36 -5.63 -42.33 15.40
CA GLY A 36 -4.77 -41.16 15.59
C GLY A 36 -5.40 -39.97 16.34
N ASN A 37 -4.57 -38.99 16.68
CA ASN A 37 -4.95 -37.76 17.37
C ASN A 37 -5.00 -36.56 16.40
N SER A 38 -6.01 -35.72 16.57
CA SER A 38 -6.21 -34.47 15.84
C SER A 38 -6.35 -33.31 16.82
N LEU A 39 -5.71 -32.18 16.53
CA LEU A 39 -5.78 -30.95 17.32
C LEU A 39 -6.59 -29.90 16.56
N VAL A 40 -7.71 -29.49 17.14
CA VAL A 40 -8.51 -28.36 16.65
C VAL A 40 -8.11 -27.12 17.43
N VAL A 41 -7.77 -26.05 16.71
CA VAL A 41 -7.30 -24.79 17.30
C VAL A 41 -8.19 -23.65 16.86
N PHE A 42 -8.72 -22.88 17.80
CA PHE A 42 -9.44 -21.64 17.49
C PHE A 42 -9.27 -20.60 18.61
N SER A 43 -9.40 -19.32 18.25
CA SER A 43 -9.40 -18.22 19.21
C SER A 43 -10.82 -18.02 19.76
N GLY A 44 -10.96 -17.93 21.08
CA GLY A 44 -12.25 -17.66 21.73
C GLY A 44 -12.80 -16.27 21.40
N GLN A 45 -11.92 -15.31 21.11
CA GLN A 45 -12.27 -13.97 20.62
C GLN A 45 -11.28 -13.53 19.55
N CYS A 46 -11.79 -13.13 18.38
CA CYS A 46 -11.00 -12.62 17.28
C CYS A 46 -10.30 -11.31 17.67
N ASN A 47 -8.96 -11.28 17.58
CA ASN A 47 -8.17 -10.07 17.86
C ASN A 47 -8.33 -8.96 16.79
N PHE A 48 -8.95 -9.28 15.64
CA PHE A 48 -9.26 -8.32 14.58
C PHE A 48 -10.63 -7.69 14.80
N SER A 49 -11.72 -8.47 14.81
CA SER A 49 -13.09 -7.94 14.85
C SER A 49 -13.74 -7.92 16.24
N GLY A 50 -13.17 -8.60 17.24
CA GLY A 50 -13.83 -8.81 18.53
C GLY A 50 -14.91 -9.88 18.54
N ASN A 51 -15.18 -10.53 17.40
CA ASN A 51 -16.14 -11.64 17.31
C ASN A 51 -15.73 -12.79 18.24
N LYS A 52 -16.69 -13.37 18.95
CA LYS A 52 -16.50 -14.49 19.88
C LYS A 52 -17.14 -15.74 19.31
N LEU A 53 -16.40 -16.84 19.36
CA LEU A 53 -16.97 -18.15 19.04
C LEU A 53 -17.66 -18.73 20.27
N PRO A 54 -18.83 -19.38 20.12
CA PRO A 54 -19.48 -20.04 21.24
C PRO A 54 -18.62 -21.18 21.76
N LEU A 55 -18.33 -21.19 23.06
CA LEU A 55 -17.47 -22.18 23.67
C LEU A 55 -18.10 -23.59 23.74
N THR A 56 -19.40 -23.72 23.45
CA THR A 56 -20.10 -25.02 23.30
C THR A 56 -19.50 -25.87 22.18
N ILE A 57 -18.82 -25.27 21.19
CA ILE A 57 -18.07 -25.98 20.14
C ILE A 57 -17.07 -26.98 20.76
N ILE A 58 -16.50 -26.67 21.92
CA ILE A 58 -15.54 -27.54 22.62
C ILE A 58 -16.20 -28.88 22.96
N GLU A 59 -17.37 -28.85 23.58
CA GLU A 59 -18.12 -30.03 23.98
C GLU A 59 -18.59 -30.84 22.77
N GLN A 60 -18.96 -30.15 21.69
CA GLN A 60 -19.38 -30.78 20.44
C GLN A 60 -18.25 -31.51 19.73
N LEU A 61 -17.07 -30.89 19.67
CA LEU A 61 -15.87 -31.52 19.10
C LEU A 61 -15.45 -32.76 19.89
N HIS A 62 -15.60 -32.74 21.22
CA HIS A 62 -15.29 -33.92 22.04
C HIS A 62 -16.29 -35.05 21.87
N LYS A 63 -17.58 -34.73 21.71
CA LYS A 63 -18.66 -35.72 21.55
C LYS A 63 -18.73 -36.31 20.14
N HIS A 64 -18.65 -35.44 19.12
CA HIS A 64 -18.98 -35.78 17.74
C HIS A 64 -17.77 -35.76 16.80
N GLY A 65 -16.64 -35.17 17.23
CA GLY A 65 -15.51 -34.90 16.35
C GLY A 65 -15.84 -33.84 15.28
N LEU A 66 -14.98 -33.72 14.27
CA LEU A 66 -15.26 -32.93 13.08
C LEU A 66 -15.99 -33.76 12.03
N GLN A 67 -17.15 -33.29 11.56
CA GLN A 67 -17.93 -33.95 10.50
C GLN A 67 -17.25 -33.85 9.13
N GLN A 68 -16.58 -32.71 8.88
CA GLN A 68 -15.78 -32.49 7.68
C GLN A 68 -14.40 -31.95 8.07
N PRO A 69 -13.33 -32.36 7.37
CA PRO A 69 -11.96 -32.00 7.74
C PRO A 69 -11.60 -30.52 7.46
N GLY A 70 -12.43 -29.76 6.75
CA GLY A 70 -12.13 -28.41 6.29
C GLY A 70 -11.24 -28.36 5.04
N LYS A 71 -10.88 -27.16 4.59
CA LYS A 71 -10.02 -26.96 3.41
C LYS A 71 -8.59 -27.43 3.72
N CYS A 72 -8.09 -28.41 2.97
CA CYS A 72 -6.69 -28.86 3.09
C CYS A 72 -5.73 -27.74 2.68
N VAL A 73 -4.84 -27.32 3.58
CA VAL A 73 -3.81 -26.30 3.32
C VAL A 73 -2.45 -26.94 3.06
N TRP A 74 -2.17 -28.07 3.70
CA TRP A 74 -0.92 -28.81 3.55
C TRP A 74 -1.10 -30.28 3.93
N ARG A 75 -0.41 -31.18 3.24
CA ARG A 75 -0.38 -32.62 3.53
C ARG A 75 1.01 -33.19 3.26
N LYS A 76 1.41 -34.21 4.03
CA LYS A 76 2.68 -34.92 3.80
C LYS A 76 2.57 -35.79 2.54
N GLN A 77 3.54 -35.69 1.62
CA GLN A 77 3.54 -36.36 0.31
C GLN A 77 3.40 -37.90 0.35
N THR A 78 3.74 -38.53 1.48
CA THR A 78 3.67 -40.00 1.66
C THR A 78 2.37 -40.47 2.32
N ALA A 79 1.39 -39.60 2.53
CA ALA A 79 0.10 -39.99 3.11
C ALA A 79 -0.87 -40.40 1.99
N GLU A 80 -1.29 -41.67 1.97
CA GLU A 80 -2.29 -42.20 1.02
C GLU A 80 -3.57 -41.34 0.97
N GLU A 81 -4.17 -41.27 -0.22
CA GLU A 81 -5.47 -40.64 -0.45
C GLU A 81 -6.58 -41.50 0.17
N SER A 82 -6.86 -41.29 1.45
CA SER A 82 -8.20 -41.32 2.06
C SER A 82 -8.05 -41.27 3.58
N PRO A 83 -8.76 -40.39 4.31
CA PRO A 83 -9.05 -40.69 5.70
C PRO A 83 -9.99 -41.91 5.67
N THR A 84 -9.43 -43.11 5.83
CA THR A 84 -10.25 -44.26 6.22
C THR A 84 -11.10 -43.84 7.43
N LYS A 85 -12.36 -44.28 7.48
CA LYS A 85 -13.39 -43.98 8.50
C LYS A 85 -12.99 -44.31 9.96
N ALA A 86 -11.71 -44.48 10.26
CA ALA A 86 -11.23 -44.75 11.60
C ALA A 86 -11.42 -43.52 12.51
N LYS A 87 -12.05 -43.77 13.66
CA LYS A 87 -12.35 -42.77 14.70
C LYS A 87 -11.08 -42.04 15.16
N GLN A 88 -11.01 -40.74 14.93
CA GLN A 88 -9.93 -39.88 15.44
C GLN A 88 -10.28 -39.28 16.80
N GLN A 89 -9.30 -39.21 17.70
CA GLN A 89 -9.45 -38.47 18.94
C GLN A 89 -9.22 -36.98 18.70
N HIS A 90 -10.21 -36.16 19.04
CA HIS A 90 -10.15 -34.71 18.86
C HIS A 90 -9.77 -34.03 20.19
N TYR A 91 -8.66 -33.30 20.15
CA TYR A 91 -8.20 -32.42 21.22
C TYR A 91 -8.46 -30.96 20.82
N VAL A 92 -8.78 -30.11 21.78
CA VAL A 92 -9.13 -28.72 21.52
C VAL A 92 -8.15 -27.77 22.21
N LEU A 93 -7.49 -26.91 21.43
CA LEU A 93 -6.73 -25.77 21.92
C LEU A 93 -7.56 -24.49 21.73
N LEU A 94 -7.93 -23.90 22.86
CA LEU A 94 -8.57 -22.60 22.92
C LEU A 94 -7.49 -21.51 23.11
N ASP A 95 -7.29 -20.68 22.11
CA ASP A 95 -6.59 -19.40 22.32
C ASP A 95 -7.54 -18.42 23.01
N ALA A 96 -7.40 -18.32 24.33
CA ALA A 96 -8.19 -17.46 25.19
C ALA A 96 -7.51 -16.11 25.45
N ALA A 97 -6.38 -15.79 24.82
CA ALA A 97 -5.60 -14.59 25.16
C ALA A 97 -6.40 -13.29 24.97
N SER A 98 -7.22 -13.21 23.91
CA SER A 98 -8.11 -12.06 23.67
C SER A 98 -9.41 -12.17 24.48
N LEU A 99 -9.95 -13.39 24.62
CA LEU A 99 -11.23 -13.63 25.31
C LEU A 99 -11.13 -13.35 26.81
N ALA A 100 -10.15 -13.96 27.48
CA ALA A 100 -9.95 -13.87 28.93
C ALA A 100 -9.54 -12.47 29.39
N ALA A 101 -9.09 -11.60 28.47
CA ALA A 101 -8.76 -10.21 28.77
C ALA A 101 -9.99 -9.38 29.15
N SER A 102 -11.18 -9.74 28.64
CA SER A 102 -12.38 -8.93 28.83
C SER A 102 -13.68 -9.72 28.95
N SER A 103 -13.63 -11.05 28.99
CA SER A 103 -14.79 -11.92 29.10
C SER A 103 -14.57 -12.97 30.19
N PRO A 104 -15.63 -13.40 30.88
CA PRO A 104 -15.57 -14.53 31.79
C PRO A 104 -15.22 -15.82 31.02
N LEU A 105 -14.40 -16.67 31.64
CA LEU A 105 -14.03 -17.98 31.13
C LEU A 105 -14.19 -19.01 32.25
N ASP A 106 -15.13 -19.92 32.10
CA ASP A 106 -15.38 -21.01 33.04
C ASP A 106 -15.01 -22.36 32.43
N LEU A 107 -13.86 -22.88 32.87
CA LEU A 107 -13.33 -24.18 32.43
C LEU A 107 -13.96 -25.37 33.14
N GLN A 108 -14.79 -25.16 34.17
CA GLN A 108 -15.61 -26.24 34.73
C GLN A 108 -16.75 -26.60 33.77
N ARG A 109 -17.28 -25.57 33.07
CA ARG A 109 -18.29 -25.69 32.02
C ARG A 109 -17.68 -26.11 30.69
N HIS A 110 -16.73 -25.34 30.16
CA HIS A 110 -16.16 -25.58 28.83
C HIS A 110 -14.73 -26.11 28.92
N ARG A 111 -14.60 -27.44 28.85
CA ARG A 111 -13.37 -28.18 29.20
C ARG A 111 -12.42 -28.39 28.01
N ALA A 112 -11.86 -27.30 27.48
CA ALA A 112 -10.81 -27.41 26.46
C ALA A 112 -9.57 -28.17 26.99
N ASP A 113 -8.82 -28.79 26.08
CA ASP A 113 -7.63 -29.58 26.44
C ASP A 113 -6.41 -28.72 26.68
N TYR A 114 -6.34 -27.62 25.95
CA TYR A 114 -5.27 -26.65 26.02
C TYR A 114 -5.88 -25.26 26.02
N VAL A 115 -5.49 -24.40 26.95
CA VAL A 115 -5.98 -23.01 27.01
C VAL A 115 -4.80 -22.07 27.12
N CYS A 116 -4.61 -21.22 26.11
CA CYS A 116 -3.57 -20.20 26.10
C CYS A 116 -4.09 -18.91 26.74
N LEU A 117 -3.32 -18.37 27.69
CA LEU A 117 -3.62 -17.13 28.40
C LEU A 117 -2.48 -16.12 28.28
N SER A 118 -2.82 -14.84 28.38
CA SER A 118 -1.86 -13.74 28.31
C SER A 118 -2.18 -12.69 29.37
N PHE A 119 -1.37 -12.62 30.42
CA PHE A 119 -1.69 -11.83 31.61
C PHE A 119 -1.56 -10.32 31.38
N TYR A 120 -0.61 -9.88 30.55
CA TYR A 120 -0.50 -8.45 30.21
C TYR A 120 -1.76 -7.91 29.52
N LYS A 121 -2.57 -8.78 28.88
CA LYS A 121 -3.85 -8.35 28.29
C LYS A 121 -4.94 -8.18 29.34
N LEU A 122 -4.83 -8.84 30.50
CA LEU A 122 -5.78 -8.71 31.61
C LEU A 122 -5.52 -7.45 32.43
N PHE A 123 -4.26 -7.09 32.70
CA PHE A 123 -3.94 -5.98 33.61
C PHE A 123 -2.66 -5.19 33.25
N GLY A 124 -2.13 -5.33 32.03
CA GLY A 124 -1.06 -4.49 31.46
C GLY A 124 0.38 -4.92 31.75
N TYR A 125 0.66 -5.45 32.94
CA TYR A 125 2.00 -5.84 33.40
C TYR A 125 1.94 -7.13 34.22
N PRO A 126 2.90 -8.07 34.12
CA PRO A 126 4.14 -8.01 33.35
C PRO A 126 3.97 -8.44 31.89
N THR A 127 4.73 -7.80 31.01
CA THR A 127 4.84 -8.21 29.61
C THR A 127 5.71 -9.46 29.48
N GLY A 128 5.35 -10.37 28.57
CA GLY A 128 6.14 -11.58 28.29
C GLY A 128 5.79 -12.81 29.13
N VAL A 129 4.80 -12.71 30.04
CA VAL A 129 4.29 -13.87 30.80
C VAL A 129 2.90 -14.29 30.31
N GLY A 130 2.72 -15.59 30.12
CA GLY A 130 1.46 -16.24 29.78
C GLY A 130 1.35 -17.59 30.47
N ALA A 131 0.25 -18.30 30.23
CA ALA A 131 0.06 -19.65 30.74
C ALA A 131 -0.56 -20.54 29.67
N LEU A 132 -0.19 -21.82 29.69
CA LEU A 132 -0.86 -22.89 28.97
C LEU A 132 -1.49 -23.81 30.01
N LEU A 133 -2.82 -23.75 30.15
CA LEU A 133 -3.54 -24.72 30.98
C LEU A 133 -3.73 -25.99 30.16
N VAL A 134 -3.40 -27.14 30.76
CA VAL A 134 -3.46 -28.45 30.09
C VAL A 134 -4.39 -29.39 30.87
N SER A 135 -5.35 -29.99 30.18
CA SER A 135 -6.23 -31.02 30.75
C SER A 135 -5.44 -32.31 31.01
N ARG A 136 -5.92 -33.17 31.92
CA ARG A 136 -5.27 -34.46 32.20
C ARG A 136 -5.14 -35.32 30.94
N ARG A 137 -6.18 -35.41 30.11
CA ARG A 137 -6.09 -36.16 28.85
C ARG A 137 -5.17 -35.49 27.82
N GLY A 138 -5.11 -34.15 27.80
CA GLY A 138 -4.17 -33.44 26.93
C GLY A 138 -2.73 -33.75 27.31
N ALA A 139 -2.44 -33.82 28.61
CA ALA A 139 -1.11 -34.14 29.13
C ALA A 139 -0.62 -35.54 28.73
N GLU A 140 -1.52 -36.52 28.52
CA GLU A 140 -1.17 -37.88 28.07
C GLU A 140 -0.59 -37.92 26.65
N VAL A 141 -0.97 -36.97 25.81
CA VAL A 141 -0.57 -36.92 24.39
C VAL A 141 0.36 -35.76 24.04
N LEU A 142 0.58 -34.82 24.96
CA LEU A 142 1.49 -33.70 24.77
C LEU A 142 2.94 -34.15 24.99
N GLN A 143 3.69 -34.29 23.90
CA GLN A 143 5.09 -34.69 23.91
C GLN A 143 6.01 -33.52 23.58
N LYS A 144 7.04 -33.33 24.40
CA LYS A 144 8.10 -32.35 24.16
C LYS A 144 9.13 -32.90 23.17
N ARG A 145 9.50 -32.10 22.15
CA ARG A 145 10.43 -32.50 21.08
C ARG A 145 11.88 -32.05 21.27
N PHE A 146 12.06 -30.94 21.98
CA PHE A 146 13.36 -30.34 22.26
C PHE A 146 13.49 -30.19 23.76
N TYR A 147 14.68 -30.29 24.33
CA TYR A 147 14.89 -30.05 25.75
C TYR A 147 15.91 -28.93 25.94
N GLY A 148 15.65 -28.06 26.92
CA GLY A 148 16.58 -27.06 27.41
C GLY A 148 16.99 -27.35 28.86
N GLY A 149 17.91 -26.53 29.37
CA GLY A 149 18.22 -26.52 30.80
C GLY A 149 16.95 -26.36 31.64
N GLY A 150 16.89 -26.98 32.82
CA GLY A 150 15.69 -26.99 33.67
C GLY A 150 14.72 -28.14 33.38
N THR A 151 14.66 -28.64 32.14
CA THR A 151 13.64 -29.63 31.72
C THR A 151 14.09 -31.09 31.71
N ILE A 152 15.36 -31.32 32.05
CA ILE A 152 16.01 -32.63 32.12
C ILE A 152 16.56 -32.89 33.53
N ASN A 153 16.59 -34.17 33.92
CA ASN A 153 17.37 -34.66 35.04
C ASN A 153 18.85 -34.80 34.64
N TYR A 154 19.11 -35.34 33.45
CA TYR A 154 20.45 -35.43 32.88
C TYR A 154 20.42 -35.40 31.34
N ALA A 155 21.53 -35.00 30.74
CA ALA A 155 21.87 -35.22 29.34
C ALA A 155 23.29 -35.77 29.28
N TYR A 156 23.44 -36.99 28.78
CA TYR A 156 24.69 -37.71 28.74
C TYR A 156 25.21 -37.79 27.29
N PRO A 157 26.21 -36.96 26.92
CA PRO A 157 26.60 -36.78 25.52
C PRO A 157 27.27 -38.01 24.91
N HIS A 158 27.93 -38.85 25.71
CA HIS A 158 28.67 -40.00 25.19
C HIS A 158 27.75 -41.09 24.62
N SER A 159 26.57 -41.30 25.22
CA SER A 159 25.58 -42.25 24.69
C SER A 159 24.41 -41.57 23.98
N MET A 160 24.46 -40.23 23.83
CA MET A 160 23.36 -39.41 23.31
C MET A 160 22.04 -39.66 24.06
N ASP A 161 22.11 -39.92 25.37
CA ASP A 161 20.95 -40.21 26.22
C ASP A 161 20.54 -38.97 27.03
N HIS A 162 19.26 -38.88 27.36
CA HIS A 162 18.73 -37.82 28.21
C HIS A 162 17.45 -38.30 28.92
N GLN A 163 17.20 -37.73 30.10
CA GLN A 163 15.97 -37.97 30.83
C GLN A 163 15.29 -36.63 31.11
N LEU A 164 14.06 -36.47 30.65
CA LEU A 164 13.21 -35.32 30.99
C LEU A 164 12.77 -35.41 32.46
N ARG A 165 12.37 -34.27 33.05
CA ARG A 165 11.74 -34.25 34.38
C ARG A 165 10.48 -35.13 34.43
N ASP A 166 10.21 -35.75 35.59
CA ASP A 166 9.02 -36.59 35.76
C ASP A 166 7.75 -35.73 35.90
N VAL A 167 7.88 -34.60 36.59
CA VAL A 167 6.79 -33.66 36.82
C VAL A 167 6.37 -33.00 35.50
N PHE A 168 5.07 -33.04 35.20
CA PHE A 168 4.56 -32.62 33.88
C PHE A 168 4.94 -31.18 33.49
N HIS A 169 4.75 -30.21 34.37
CA HIS A 169 5.02 -28.80 34.01
C HIS A 169 6.52 -28.52 33.86
N GLU A 170 7.37 -29.08 34.73
CA GLU A 170 8.83 -28.91 34.65
C GLU A 170 9.41 -29.39 33.32
N ARG A 171 8.76 -30.38 32.67
CA ARG A 171 9.15 -30.80 31.32
C ARG A 171 9.06 -29.67 30.31
N PHE A 172 8.15 -28.71 30.46
CA PHE A 172 7.89 -27.65 29.47
C PHE A 172 8.44 -26.27 29.87
N GLU A 173 9.13 -26.17 31.00
CA GLU A 173 9.65 -24.92 31.55
C GLU A 173 11.14 -24.76 31.21
N ASP A 174 11.43 -24.35 29.98
CA ASP A 174 12.80 -24.18 29.51
C ASP A 174 13.53 -23.02 30.20
N GLY A 175 14.70 -23.33 30.76
CA GLY A 175 15.58 -22.39 31.43
C GLY A 175 15.10 -22.01 32.82
N THR A 176 15.54 -20.83 33.28
CA THR A 176 15.06 -20.24 34.53
C THR A 176 13.78 -19.48 34.25
N LEU A 177 12.70 -19.87 34.93
CA LEU A 177 11.43 -19.16 34.84
C LEU A 177 11.58 -17.71 35.32
N PRO A 178 10.80 -16.76 34.76
CA PRO A 178 10.79 -15.37 35.22
C PRO A 178 10.01 -15.25 36.54
N PHE A 179 10.50 -15.87 37.61
CA PHE A 179 9.80 -16.03 38.88
C PHE A 179 9.35 -14.69 39.50
N LEU A 180 10.12 -13.61 39.33
CA LEU A 180 9.69 -12.26 39.74
C LEU A 180 8.42 -11.85 39.00
N SER A 181 8.40 -11.97 37.66
CA SER A 181 7.22 -11.66 36.86
C SER A 181 6.03 -12.59 37.17
N ILE A 182 6.27 -13.85 37.53
CA ILE A 182 5.21 -14.78 37.93
C ILE A 182 4.58 -14.34 39.26
N VAL A 183 5.39 -13.92 40.24
CA VAL A 183 4.89 -13.43 41.53
C VAL A 183 4.03 -12.17 41.36
N GLU A 184 4.41 -11.27 40.44
CA GLU A 184 3.66 -10.05 40.15
C GLU A 184 2.24 -10.30 39.61
N LEU A 185 1.96 -11.49 39.07
CA LEU A 185 0.60 -11.84 38.64
C LEU A 185 -0.41 -11.75 39.78
N LEU A 186 -0.02 -12.08 41.02
CA LEU A 186 -0.89 -11.94 42.19
C LEU A 186 -1.31 -10.50 42.41
N GLN A 187 -0.39 -9.54 42.23
CA GLN A 187 -0.71 -8.12 42.33
C GLN A 187 -1.58 -7.64 41.17
N GLY A 188 -1.38 -8.19 39.96
CA GLY A 188 -2.25 -7.97 38.82
C GLY A 188 -3.71 -8.35 39.11
N PHE A 189 -3.95 -9.57 39.60
CA PHE A 189 -5.29 -10.04 39.96
C PHE A 189 -5.91 -9.22 41.11
N ARG A 190 -5.16 -8.97 42.18
CA ARG A 190 -5.63 -8.12 43.29
C ARG A 190 -5.98 -6.70 42.83
N THR A 191 -5.19 -6.14 41.93
CA THR A 191 -5.47 -4.81 41.35
C THR A 191 -6.74 -4.84 40.51
N LEU A 192 -6.94 -5.87 39.69
CA LEU A 192 -8.13 -6.02 38.88
C LEU A 192 -9.39 -6.12 39.76
N GLU A 193 -9.37 -6.94 40.80
CA GLU A 193 -10.47 -7.06 41.78
C GLU A 193 -10.72 -5.76 42.55
N ARG A 194 -9.67 -5.03 42.93
CA ARG A 194 -9.79 -3.73 43.59
C ARG A 194 -10.44 -2.68 42.68
N LEU A 195 -10.06 -2.64 41.40
CA LEU A 195 -10.57 -1.66 40.43
C LEU A 195 -11.99 -2.01 39.96
N VAL A 196 -12.31 -3.30 39.86
CA VAL A 196 -13.62 -3.79 39.44
C VAL A 196 -14.17 -4.77 40.48
N PRO A 197 -14.63 -4.29 41.64
CA PRO A 197 -15.02 -5.14 42.76
C PRO A 197 -16.34 -5.90 42.56
N GLY A 198 -16.56 -6.90 43.42
CA GLY A 198 -17.73 -7.78 43.41
C GLY A 198 -17.40 -9.11 42.72
N GLY A 199 -17.86 -10.24 43.28
CA GLY A 199 -17.44 -11.61 42.92
C GLY A 199 -17.62 -12.07 41.46
N ASN A 200 -18.01 -11.16 40.55
CA ASN A 200 -18.19 -11.36 39.11
C ASN A 200 -17.38 -10.33 38.29
N THR A 201 -16.14 -10.02 38.70
CA THR A 201 -15.25 -9.01 38.09
C THR A 201 -15.27 -9.05 36.55
N MET A 202 -15.02 -10.21 35.95
CA MET A 202 -14.94 -10.35 34.49
C MET A 202 -16.29 -10.16 33.77
N GLU A 203 -17.43 -10.46 34.41
CA GLU A 203 -18.75 -10.17 33.84
C GLU A 203 -19.03 -8.67 33.80
N ARG A 204 -18.59 -7.93 34.84
CA ARG A 204 -18.69 -6.47 34.86
C ARG A 204 -17.83 -5.85 33.77
N ILE A 205 -16.59 -6.32 33.62
CA ILE A 205 -15.69 -5.90 32.54
C ILE A 205 -16.33 -6.19 31.18
N SER A 206 -16.82 -7.41 30.96
CA SER A 206 -17.46 -7.82 29.71
C SER A 206 -18.64 -6.93 29.34
N ARG A 207 -19.52 -6.62 30.30
CA ARG A 207 -20.65 -5.70 30.10
C ARG A 207 -20.17 -4.30 29.73
N HIS A 208 -19.19 -3.78 30.46
CA HIS A 208 -18.64 -2.43 30.26
C HIS A 208 -18.02 -2.25 28.88
N VAL A 209 -17.05 -3.11 28.52
CA VAL A 209 -16.34 -2.97 27.24
C VAL A 209 -17.23 -3.23 26.04
N HIS A 210 -18.23 -4.12 26.17
CA HIS A 210 -19.22 -4.35 25.12
C HIS A 210 -20.14 -3.13 24.96
N GLY A 211 -20.58 -2.51 26.05
CA GLY A 211 -21.37 -1.27 26.00
C GLY A 211 -20.64 -0.14 25.28
N LEU A 212 -19.36 0.07 25.60
CA LEU A 212 -18.52 1.05 24.89
C LEU A 212 -18.34 0.71 23.41
N ALA A 213 -18.09 -0.56 23.08
CA ALA A 213 -17.94 -1.00 21.69
C ALA A 213 -19.22 -0.81 20.88
N ARG A 214 -20.38 -1.15 21.45
CA ARG A 214 -21.69 -0.94 20.85
C ARG A 214 -21.93 0.55 20.60
N TYR A 215 -21.77 1.38 21.62
CA TYR A 215 -21.96 2.82 21.50
C TYR A 215 -21.03 3.44 20.44
N CYS A 216 -19.74 3.09 20.47
CA CYS A 216 -18.76 3.52 19.48
C CYS A 216 -19.19 3.10 18.05
N ALA A 217 -19.58 1.85 17.85
CA ALA A 217 -20.01 1.35 16.54
C ALA A 217 -21.29 2.06 16.04
N GLU A 218 -22.27 2.30 16.92
CA GLU A 218 -23.50 3.04 16.58
C GLU A 218 -23.18 4.48 16.17
N GLN A 219 -22.30 5.17 16.90
CA GLN A 219 -21.89 6.55 16.58
C GLN A 219 -21.06 6.63 15.29
N LEU A 220 -20.13 5.69 15.08
CA LEU A 220 -19.32 5.63 13.85
C LEU A 220 -20.18 5.43 12.59
N ARG A 221 -21.29 4.66 12.67
CA ARG A 221 -22.23 4.49 11.55
C ARG A 221 -22.96 5.78 11.17
N GLN A 222 -23.11 6.71 12.12
CA GLN A 222 -23.80 7.98 11.89
C GLN A 222 -22.90 9.03 11.23
N LEU A 223 -21.58 8.80 11.18
CA LEU A 223 -20.66 9.73 10.54
C LEU A 223 -20.78 9.63 9.02
N GLN A 224 -21.15 10.75 8.40
CA GLN A 224 -21.33 10.89 6.95
C GLN A 224 -20.62 12.15 6.46
N HIS A 225 -20.17 12.09 5.21
CA HIS A 225 -19.70 13.24 4.45
C HIS A 225 -20.86 14.15 4.07
N ALA A 226 -20.56 15.38 3.63
CA ALA A 226 -21.59 16.36 3.23
C ALA A 226 -22.49 15.87 2.08
N ASN A 227 -21.99 14.95 1.25
CA ASN A 227 -22.74 14.30 0.17
C ASN A 227 -23.61 13.11 0.64
N GLY A 228 -23.64 12.81 1.93
CA GLY A 228 -24.37 11.67 2.52
C GLY A 228 -23.63 10.33 2.46
N ALA A 229 -22.43 10.27 1.85
CA ALA A 229 -21.63 9.05 1.82
C ALA A 229 -21.11 8.71 3.23
N PRO A 230 -21.03 7.42 3.61
CA PRO A 230 -20.55 7.02 4.92
C PRO A 230 -19.06 7.35 5.09
N LEU A 231 -18.68 7.87 6.25
CA LEU A 231 -17.27 8.11 6.59
C LEU A 231 -16.54 6.81 6.97
N ILE A 232 -17.26 5.84 7.53
CA ILE A 232 -16.64 4.68 8.19
C ILE A 232 -17.09 3.37 7.55
N ARG A 233 -16.12 2.52 7.20
CA ARG A 233 -16.34 1.10 6.88
C ARG A 233 -16.04 0.25 8.11
N LEU A 234 -17.07 -0.26 8.77
CA LEU A 234 -16.93 -1.15 9.94
C LEU A 234 -16.68 -2.61 9.53
N TYR A 235 -15.81 -3.29 10.28
CA TYR A 235 -15.50 -4.71 10.13
C TYR A 235 -15.95 -5.49 11.37
N ASN A 236 -17.04 -6.23 11.23
CA ASN A 236 -17.63 -7.08 12.27
C ASN A 236 -18.34 -8.28 11.63
N ASN A 237 -18.69 -9.30 12.40
CA ASN A 237 -19.41 -10.48 11.91
C ASN A 237 -20.93 -10.29 12.08
N ASP A 238 -21.41 -10.21 13.32
CA ASP A 238 -22.83 -10.25 13.69
C ASP A 238 -23.33 -8.94 14.33
N GLY A 239 -22.65 -7.82 14.07
CA GLY A 239 -22.93 -6.53 14.70
C GLY A 239 -22.44 -6.42 16.14
N TYR A 240 -23.07 -5.52 16.91
CA TYR A 240 -22.70 -5.20 18.29
C TYR A 240 -23.89 -5.32 19.26
N GLU A 241 -24.91 -6.07 18.89
CA GLU A 241 -26.14 -6.20 19.69
C GLU A 241 -25.99 -7.19 20.85
N GLN A 242 -25.18 -8.25 20.67
CA GLN A 242 -25.06 -9.34 21.63
C GLN A 242 -23.65 -9.42 22.25
N ARG A 243 -23.58 -9.31 23.59
CA ARG A 243 -22.33 -9.48 24.37
C ARG A 243 -21.70 -10.87 24.22
N ALA A 244 -22.53 -11.88 23.99
CA ALA A 244 -22.11 -13.27 23.88
C ALA A 244 -21.26 -13.51 22.62
N THR A 245 -21.57 -12.83 21.53
CA THR A 245 -20.90 -12.98 20.23
C THR A 245 -19.94 -11.84 19.91
N GLN A 246 -20.00 -10.70 20.60
CA GLN A 246 -19.13 -9.55 20.33
C GLN A 246 -18.42 -9.02 21.59
N GLY A 247 -17.11 -8.82 21.50
CA GLY A 247 -16.26 -8.25 22.54
C GLY A 247 -16.14 -6.72 22.48
N GLY A 248 -15.18 -6.18 23.24
CA GLY A 248 -14.90 -4.74 23.34
C GLY A 248 -14.02 -4.17 22.22
N ILE A 249 -14.00 -4.79 21.02
CA ILE A 249 -13.15 -4.37 19.90
C ILE A 249 -14.03 -3.78 18.81
N VAL A 250 -13.65 -2.61 18.29
CA VAL A 250 -14.26 -1.97 17.12
C VAL A 250 -13.19 -1.73 16.06
N THR A 251 -13.39 -2.27 14.87
CA THR A 251 -12.41 -2.20 13.78
C THR A 251 -13.05 -1.60 12.55
N PHE A 252 -12.35 -0.66 11.92
CA PHE A 252 -12.86 0.10 10.80
C PHE A 252 -11.76 0.69 9.93
N ASN A 253 -12.16 1.14 8.73
CA ASN A 253 -11.39 2.08 7.93
C ASN A 253 -12.17 3.36 7.72
N VAL A 254 -11.43 4.45 7.52
CA VAL A 254 -11.99 5.76 7.14
C VAL A 254 -12.08 5.81 5.61
N LEU A 255 -13.20 6.33 5.11
CA LEU A 255 -13.51 6.49 3.70
C LEU A 255 -13.48 7.97 3.32
N THR A 256 -13.14 8.25 2.08
CA THR A 256 -13.24 9.55 1.43
C THR A 256 -14.68 9.80 0.94
N GLU A 257 -14.97 11.01 0.48
CA GLU A 257 -16.28 11.39 -0.07
C GLU A 257 -16.67 10.57 -1.31
N SER A 258 -15.68 10.05 -2.07
CA SER A 258 -15.87 9.16 -3.23
C SER A 258 -16.08 7.69 -2.85
N GLY A 259 -15.88 7.34 -1.57
CA GLY A 259 -15.93 5.96 -1.08
C GLY A 259 -14.59 5.22 -1.12
N ASP A 260 -13.51 5.87 -1.57
CA ASP A 260 -12.15 5.32 -1.51
C ASP A 260 -11.60 5.31 -0.07
N TYR A 261 -10.56 4.52 0.18
CA TYR A 261 -9.99 4.39 1.53
C TYR A 261 -8.97 5.49 1.85
N VAL A 262 -9.05 6.00 3.09
CA VAL A 262 -7.94 6.73 3.70
C VAL A 262 -6.99 5.73 4.33
N GLY A 263 -5.69 5.89 4.07
CA GLY A 263 -4.66 5.02 4.64
C GLY A 263 -4.65 5.07 6.18
N PHE A 264 -4.58 3.90 6.84
CA PHE A 264 -4.60 3.81 8.30
C PHE A 264 -3.39 4.51 8.98
N GLY A 265 -2.28 4.72 8.27
CA GLY A 265 -1.12 5.48 8.74
C GLY A 265 -1.38 6.98 8.81
N GLU A 266 -2.18 7.55 7.89
CA GLU A 266 -2.69 8.93 8.03
C GLU A 266 -3.55 9.02 9.30
N VAL A 267 -4.48 8.08 9.49
CA VAL A 267 -5.35 8.03 10.68
C VAL A 267 -4.55 7.89 11.97
N ALA A 268 -3.46 7.10 11.96
CA ALA A 268 -2.55 6.99 13.10
C ALA A 268 -1.84 8.31 13.42
N CYS A 269 -1.41 9.07 12.39
CA CYS A 269 -0.80 10.38 12.59
C CYS A 269 -1.78 11.37 13.20
N VAL A 270 -2.98 11.47 12.64
CA VAL A 270 -4.05 12.35 13.16
C VAL A 270 -4.39 11.97 14.60
N ALA A 271 -4.66 10.69 14.87
CA ALA A 271 -4.95 10.21 16.21
C ALA A 271 -3.84 10.57 17.20
N SER A 272 -2.58 10.38 16.83
CA SER A 272 -1.43 10.71 17.70
C SER A 272 -1.36 12.21 18.02
N LEU A 273 -1.63 13.09 17.07
CA LEU A 273 -1.66 14.55 17.30
C LEU A 273 -2.83 14.97 18.18
N HIS A 274 -3.95 14.25 18.12
CA HIS A 274 -5.07 14.38 19.05
C HIS A 274 -4.85 13.63 20.38
N ARG A 275 -3.64 13.10 20.63
CA ARG A 275 -3.28 12.33 21.84
C ARG A 275 -4.11 11.05 22.03
N ILE A 276 -4.54 10.43 20.93
CA ILE A 276 -5.25 9.15 20.88
C ILE A 276 -4.30 8.08 20.34
N LEU A 277 -4.10 7.01 21.11
CA LEU A 277 -3.29 5.87 20.68
C LEU A 277 -4.18 4.77 20.09
N LEU A 278 -4.14 4.63 18.76
CA LEU A 278 -4.86 3.60 18.03
C LEU A 278 -3.92 2.48 17.59
N ARG A 279 -4.47 1.28 17.43
CA ARG A 279 -3.76 0.17 16.78
C ARG A 279 -4.12 0.13 15.31
N THR A 280 -3.12 -0.01 14.44
CA THR A 280 -3.32 -0.12 12.99
C THR A 280 -2.66 -1.37 12.38
N GLY A 281 -3.05 -1.73 11.16
CA GLY A 281 -2.53 -2.89 10.41
C GLY A 281 -3.42 -4.14 10.51
N CYS A 282 -2.81 -5.34 10.38
CA CYS A 282 -3.55 -6.62 10.44
C CYS A 282 -3.62 -7.26 11.85
N PHE A 283 -3.13 -6.59 12.90
CA PHE A 283 -3.20 -7.05 14.31
C PHE A 283 -2.69 -8.47 14.59
N CYS A 284 -1.67 -8.91 13.85
CA CYS A 284 -1.15 -10.28 13.87
C CYS A 284 -2.21 -11.35 13.53
N ASN A 285 -3.27 -10.98 12.80
CA ASN A 285 -4.34 -11.87 12.36
C ASN A 285 -4.58 -11.72 10.86
N ILE A 286 -3.61 -12.22 10.09
CA ILE A 286 -3.58 -12.12 8.62
C ILE A 286 -4.83 -12.76 7.99
N GLY A 287 -5.31 -13.89 8.52
CA GLY A 287 -6.51 -14.56 7.99
C GLY A 287 -7.78 -13.73 8.18
N ALA A 288 -7.99 -13.10 9.34
CA ALA A 288 -9.11 -12.19 9.53
C ALA A 288 -8.94 -10.92 8.69
N CYS A 289 -7.72 -10.38 8.59
CA CYS A 289 -7.40 -9.23 7.74
C CYS A 289 -7.80 -9.50 6.29
N GLN A 290 -7.36 -10.63 5.73
CA GLN A 290 -7.69 -11.07 4.37
C GLN A 290 -9.21 -11.19 4.17
N ARG A 291 -9.92 -11.84 5.10
CA ARG A 291 -11.37 -12.03 5.04
C ARG A 291 -12.13 -10.71 5.08
N TYR A 292 -11.85 -9.85 6.06
CA TYR A 292 -12.63 -8.61 6.27
C TYR A 292 -12.32 -7.53 5.22
N LEU A 293 -11.09 -7.49 4.72
CA LEU A 293 -10.67 -6.54 3.68
C LEU A 293 -10.90 -7.08 2.25
N GLN A 294 -11.36 -8.33 2.13
CA GLN A 294 -11.62 -9.01 0.86
C GLN A 294 -10.39 -9.05 -0.06
N LEU A 295 -9.22 -9.37 0.53
CA LEU A 295 -7.96 -9.45 -0.19
C LEU A 295 -7.83 -10.82 -0.89
N SER A 296 -7.51 -10.80 -2.20
CA SER A 296 -7.25 -12.02 -2.97
C SER A 296 -5.92 -12.67 -2.58
N ASP A 297 -5.75 -13.96 -2.87
CA ASP A 297 -4.50 -14.67 -2.62
C ASP A 297 -3.31 -14.01 -3.36
N ASP A 298 -3.51 -13.53 -4.58
CA ASP A 298 -2.50 -12.78 -5.36
C ASP A 298 -2.10 -11.45 -4.71
N THR A 299 -3.08 -10.76 -4.12
CA THR A 299 -2.88 -9.53 -3.35
C THR A 299 -2.08 -9.82 -2.09
N MET A 300 -2.37 -10.93 -1.41
CA MET A 300 -1.61 -11.36 -0.23
C MET A 300 -0.16 -11.70 -0.60
N ASP A 301 0.05 -12.38 -1.73
CA ASP A 301 1.39 -12.67 -2.24
C ASP A 301 2.13 -11.39 -2.68
N ALA A 302 1.44 -10.42 -3.26
CA ALA A 302 2.00 -9.09 -3.54
C ALA A 302 2.48 -8.40 -2.27
N ILE A 303 1.62 -8.36 -1.24
CA ILE A 303 1.89 -7.70 0.04
C ILE A 303 3.06 -8.38 0.76
N TYR A 304 3.02 -9.70 0.96
CA TYR A 304 3.96 -10.37 1.86
C TYR A 304 5.19 -10.99 1.18
N LYS A 305 5.06 -11.53 -0.04
CA LYS A 305 6.19 -12.19 -0.73
C LYS A 305 6.96 -11.24 -1.63
N ARG A 306 6.27 -10.48 -2.47
CA ARG A 306 6.91 -9.58 -3.46
C ARG A 306 7.41 -8.29 -2.82
N ALA A 307 6.60 -7.66 -1.97
CA ALA A 307 6.97 -6.43 -1.28
C ALA A 307 7.72 -6.65 0.05
N GLY A 308 7.94 -7.90 0.48
CA GLY A 308 8.76 -8.24 1.66
C GLY A 308 8.25 -7.71 3.01
N ARG A 309 6.93 -7.58 3.18
CA ARG A 309 6.35 -6.88 4.34
C ARG A 309 6.38 -7.67 5.64
N VAL A 310 6.41 -6.92 6.74
CA VAL A 310 6.44 -7.43 8.12
C VAL A 310 5.29 -6.82 8.90
N CYS A 311 4.71 -7.57 9.85
CA CYS A 311 3.64 -7.09 10.71
C CYS A 311 4.01 -5.76 11.41
N GLY A 312 3.23 -4.70 11.16
CA GLY A 312 3.40 -3.39 11.80
C GLY A 312 4.07 -2.33 10.92
N ASP A 313 4.22 -2.57 9.62
CA ASP A 313 4.57 -1.52 8.65
C ASP A 313 3.37 -0.60 8.33
N TYR A 314 3.65 0.58 7.78
CA TYR A 314 2.64 1.62 7.46
C TYR A 314 2.40 1.74 5.96
N TYR A 315 2.22 0.59 5.31
CA TYR A 315 1.85 0.58 3.89
C TYR A 315 0.38 0.37 3.77
N ASP A 316 -0.34 1.47 3.72
CA ASP A 316 -1.74 1.46 4.11
C ASP A 316 -2.67 0.97 3.00
N LEU A 317 -2.32 1.27 1.75
CA LEU A 317 -3.13 1.02 0.55
C LEU A 317 -2.26 0.35 -0.53
N LEU A 318 -2.79 -0.68 -1.17
CA LEU A 318 -2.27 -1.28 -2.39
C LEU A 318 -3.34 -1.17 -3.46
N ASN A 319 -3.08 -0.41 -4.52
CA ASN A 319 -4.05 -0.15 -5.60
C ASN A 319 -5.40 0.39 -5.08
N GLY A 320 -5.36 1.27 -4.07
CA GLY A 320 -6.55 1.80 -3.40
C GLY A 320 -7.22 0.85 -2.42
N GLN A 321 -6.84 -0.44 -2.38
CA GLN A 321 -7.36 -1.40 -1.42
C GLN A 321 -6.53 -1.36 -0.12
N PRO A 322 -7.17 -1.33 1.06
CA PRO A 322 -6.46 -1.31 2.33
C PRO A 322 -5.76 -2.63 2.59
N THR A 323 -4.53 -2.56 3.09
CA THR A 323 -3.75 -3.75 3.50
C THR A 323 -3.95 -4.11 4.97
N GLY A 324 -4.66 -3.26 5.71
CA GLY A 324 -4.89 -3.34 7.15
C GLY A 324 -6.06 -2.46 7.57
N ALA A 325 -6.28 -2.36 8.89
CA ALA A 325 -7.37 -1.54 9.43
C ALA A 325 -6.97 -0.70 10.64
N VAL A 326 -7.87 0.15 11.11
CA VAL A 326 -7.80 0.84 12.39
C VAL A 326 -8.63 0.06 13.42
N ARG A 327 -8.08 -0.18 14.61
CA ARG A 327 -8.75 -0.91 15.69
C ARG A 327 -8.71 -0.14 16.99
N VAL A 328 -9.90 0.00 17.58
CA VAL A 328 -10.13 0.46 18.95
C VAL A 328 -10.37 -0.78 19.82
N SER A 329 -9.67 -0.87 20.94
CA SER A 329 -9.82 -1.98 21.90
C SER A 329 -10.10 -1.40 23.28
N PHE A 330 -11.34 -1.57 23.74
CA PHE A 330 -11.77 -1.04 25.04
C PHE A 330 -11.34 -1.99 26.17
N GLY A 331 -10.76 -1.40 27.21
CA GLY A 331 -10.44 -2.08 28.47
C GLY A 331 -11.37 -1.60 29.58
N TYR A 332 -11.24 -2.23 30.76
CA TYR A 332 -12.02 -1.83 31.95
C TYR A 332 -11.70 -0.42 32.46
N MET A 333 -10.60 0.19 32.00
CA MET A 333 -10.23 1.58 32.32
C MET A 333 -10.77 2.59 31.30
N SER A 334 -11.20 2.14 30.12
CA SER A 334 -11.75 3.02 29.08
C SER A 334 -13.08 3.59 29.53
N ARG A 335 -13.38 4.81 29.11
CA ARG A 335 -14.61 5.52 29.45
C ARG A 335 -15.35 5.99 28.20
N LEU A 336 -16.58 6.48 28.41
CA LEU A 336 -17.39 7.05 27.33
C LEU A 336 -16.69 8.27 26.71
N GLU A 337 -16.00 9.08 27.53
CA GLU A 337 -15.29 10.27 27.06
C GLU A 337 -14.11 9.93 26.12
N ASP A 338 -13.55 8.71 26.21
CA ASP A 338 -12.53 8.26 25.26
C ASP A 338 -13.14 8.00 23.88
N VAL A 339 -14.38 7.48 23.84
CA VAL A 339 -15.14 7.29 22.60
C VAL A 339 -15.51 8.64 21.99
N GLU A 340 -15.98 9.58 22.80
CA GLU A 340 -16.34 10.93 22.33
C GLU A 340 -15.14 11.66 21.73
N ARG A 341 -13.96 11.58 22.36
CA ARG A 341 -12.73 12.18 21.79
C ARG A 341 -12.35 11.58 20.44
N LEU A 342 -12.53 10.27 20.26
CA LEU A 342 -12.31 9.62 18.97
C LEU A 342 -13.30 10.13 17.92
N LEU A 343 -14.58 10.23 18.26
CA LEU A 343 -15.62 10.72 17.35
C LEU A 343 -15.40 12.19 16.96
N GLU A 344 -15.03 13.03 17.93
CA GLU A 344 -14.69 14.43 17.70
C GLU A 344 -13.48 14.57 16.76
N MET A 345 -12.41 13.80 17.00
CA MET A 345 -11.24 13.77 16.11
C MET A 345 -11.64 13.38 14.68
N LEU A 346 -12.47 12.35 14.52
CA LEU A 346 -12.93 11.89 13.21
C LEU A 346 -13.78 12.95 12.49
N ARG A 347 -14.71 13.61 13.20
CA ARG A 347 -15.54 14.70 12.64
C ARG A 347 -14.67 15.88 12.19
N ASN A 348 -13.83 16.40 13.08
CA ASN A 348 -13.01 17.58 12.81
C ASN A 348 -12.03 17.34 11.66
N SER A 349 -11.42 16.15 11.63
CA SER A 349 -10.37 15.83 10.65
C SER A 349 -10.96 15.40 9.31
N TYR A 350 -11.96 14.52 9.30
CA TYR A 350 -12.37 13.84 8.07
C TYR A 350 -13.73 14.26 7.50
N VAL A 351 -14.55 14.99 8.27
CA VAL A 351 -15.82 15.54 7.79
C VAL A 351 -15.69 17.04 7.54
N THR A 352 -15.08 17.78 8.46
CA THR A 352 -15.01 19.25 8.38
C THR A 352 -13.80 19.74 7.57
N SER A 353 -12.70 18.99 7.55
CA SER A 353 -11.44 19.42 6.92
C SER A 353 -11.22 18.72 5.58
N LYS A 354 -10.66 19.45 4.60
CA LYS A 354 -10.19 18.86 3.34
C LYS A 354 -8.90 18.05 3.56
N ARG A 355 -8.60 17.14 2.63
CA ARG A 355 -7.38 16.32 2.70
C ARG A 355 -6.10 17.16 2.77
N GLN A 356 -5.99 18.21 1.96
CA GLN A 356 -4.81 19.09 1.95
C GLN A 356 -4.57 19.72 3.33
N GLN A 357 -5.61 20.28 3.94
CA GLN A 357 -5.55 20.87 5.28
C GLN A 357 -5.14 19.84 6.34
N ARG A 358 -5.68 18.61 6.27
CA ARG A 358 -5.27 17.51 7.16
C ARG A 358 -3.79 17.15 6.99
N VAL A 359 -3.33 16.96 5.76
CA VAL A 359 -1.94 16.59 5.48
C VAL A 359 -1.01 17.70 5.95
N GLU A 360 -1.38 18.96 5.74
CA GLU A 360 -0.63 20.11 6.24
C GLU A 360 -0.59 20.15 7.78
N PHE A 361 -1.72 19.94 8.45
CA PHE A 361 -1.80 19.82 9.92
C PHE A 361 -0.85 18.74 10.46
N ILE A 362 -0.76 17.59 9.79
CA ILE A 362 0.14 16.50 10.17
C ILE A 362 1.61 16.92 9.98
N VAL A 363 1.95 17.45 8.81
CA VAL A 363 3.35 17.75 8.46
C VAL A 363 3.89 18.93 9.28
N ASN A 364 3.08 19.95 9.54
CA ASN A 364 3.49 21.10 10.36
C ASN A 364 3.78 20.71 11.82
N GLN A 365 3.27 19.56 12.27
CA GLN A 365 3.45 19.05 13.63
C GLN A 365 4.21 17.73 13.67
N VAL A 366 4.97 17.39 12.62
CA VAL A 366 5.65 16.10 12.50
C VAL A 366 6.56 15.82 13.70
N ALA A 367 7.21 16.85 14.26
CA ALA A 367 8.10 16.71 15.41
C ALA A 367 7.40 16.18 16.68
N GLN A 368 6.08 16.33 16.79
CA GLN A 368 5.28 15.83 17.91
C GLN A 368 4.90 14.35 17.75
N LEU A 369 5.02 13.79 16.54
CA LEU A 369 4.68 12.40 16.28
C LEU A 369 5.75 11.45 16.85
N PRO A 370 5.38 10.22 17.26
CA PRO A 370 6.33 9.14 17.52
C PRO A 370 7.21 8.87 16.28
N LYS A 371 8.49 8.52 16.48
CA LYS A 371 9.46 8.27 15.39
C LYS A 371 8.91 7.41 14.23
N PRO A 372 8.19 6.29 14.46
CA PRO A 372 7.64 5.50 13.36
C PRO A 372 6.62 6.27 12.50
N LEU A 373 5.84 7.18 13.10
CA LEU A 373 4.85 7.99 12.39
C LEU A 373 5.46 9.22 11.72
N GLN A 374 6.60 9.74 12.23
CA GLN A 374 7.33 10.84 11.56
C GLN A 374 7.75 10.46 10.14
N GLN A 375 8.31 9.25 9.98
CA GLN A 375 8.66 8.73 8.67
C GLN A 375 7.43 8.58 7.79
N ARG A 376 6.30 8.12 8.33
CA ARG A 376 5.05 7.99 7.56
C ARG A 376 4.52 9.33 7.08
N ALA A 377 4.52 10.35 7.93
CA ALA A 377 4.04 11.68 7.58
C ALA A 377 4.80 12.31 6.39
N GLN A 378 6.10 12.00 6.24
CA GLN A 378 6.89 12.45 5.09
C GLN A 378 6.46 11.82 3.75
N HIS A 379 5.75 10.69 3.78
CA HIS A 379 5.20 10.01 2.61
C HIS A 379 3.77 10.43 2.28
N LEU A 380 3.12 11.22 3.13
CA LEU A 380 1.76 11.74 2.86
C LEU A 380 1.77 12.88 1.83
N ARG A 381 2.92 13.52 1.59
CA ARG A 381 3.06 14.52 0.54
C ARG A 381 3.45 13.85 -0.78
N PRO A 382 2.80 14.20 -1.90
CA PRO A 382 3.22 13.73 -3.21
C PRO A 382 4.66 14.17 -3.48
N ARG A 383 5.39 13.34 -4.22
CA ARG A 383 6.76 13.65 -4.63
C ARG A 383 6.93 13.48 -6.12
N LEU A 384 7.83 14.28 -6.68
CA LEU A 384 8.33 14.10 -8.03
C LEU A 384 9.11 12.79 -8.10
N GLN A 385 8.61 11.80 -8.85
CA GLN A 385 9.26 10.49 -8.97
C GLN A 385 10.22 10.43 -10.15
N GLN A 386 9.83 11.06 -11.26
CA GLN A 386 10.58 10.99 -12.50
C GLN A 386 10.36 12.25 -13.32
N LEU A 387 11.43 12.71 -13.97
CA LEU A 387 11.36 13.64 -15.09
C LEU A 387 11.59 12.88 -16.38
N ALA A 388 10.82 13.21 -17.41
CA ALA A 388 10.97 12.68 -18.75
C ALA A 388 11.12 13.83 -19.74
N ILE A 389 12.31 13.87 -20.35
CA ILE A 389 12.66 14.80 -21.41
C ILE A 389 12.47 14.07 -22.74
N TYR A 390 11.88 14.73 -23.71
CA TYR A 390 11.69 14.23 -25.08
C TYR A 390 12.48 15.10 -26.05
N PRO A 391 13.81 14.91 -26.18
CA PRO A 391 14.62 15.78 -27.03
C PRO A 391 14.13 15.85 -28.47
N ILE A 392 13.84 14.69 -29.06
CA ILE A 392 13.30 14.58 -30.40
C ILE A 392 11.79 14.35 -30.34
N LYS A 393 11.03 15.16 -31.10
CA LYS A 393 9.58 14.99 -31.27
C LYS A 393 9.26 13.56 -31.74
N SER A 394 8.33 12.92 -31.04
CA SER A 394 7.88 11.54 -31.31
C SER A 394 8.88 10.42 -31.01
N CYS A 395 10.04 10.69 -30.41
CA CYS A 395 10.96 9.64 -29.92
C CYS A 395 10.72 9.26 -28.45
N ALA A 396 11.45 8.27 -27.93
CA ALA A 396 11.38 7.87 -26.52
C ALA A 396 11.84 8.99 -25.58
N ALA A 397 11.54 8.84 -24.28
CA ALA A 397 11.99 9.76 -23.25
C ALA A 397 13.44 9.47 -22.82
N PHE A 398 14.22 10.52 -22.59
CA PHE A 398 15.36 10.51 -21.69
C PHE A 398 14.85 10.75 -20.26
N LYS A 399 15.05 9.79 -19.36
CA LYS A 399 14.44 9.80 -18.02
C LYS A 399 15.47 10.10 -16.94
N ILE A 400 15.06 10.94 -15.97
CA ILE A 400 15.75 11.15 -14.70
C ILE A 400 14.89 10.50 -13.62
N THR A 401 15.43 9.52 -12.90
CA THR A 401 14.67 8.68 -11.97
C THR A 401 15.29 8.56 -10.58
N ASN A 402 16.58 8.86 -10.43
CA ASN A 402 17.23 8.69 -9.14
C ASN A 402 16.88 9.87 -8.22
N ALA A 403 16.52 9.58 -6.97
CA ALA A 403 16.25 10.62 -5.98
C ALA A 403 17.50 11.48 -5.77
N GLY A 404 17.35 12.80 -5.85
CA GLY A 404 18.42 13.78 -5.77
C GLY A 404 19.02 14.20 -7.12
N GLU A 405 18.72 13.52 -8.23
CA GLU A 405 19.10 14.00 -9.56
C GLU A 405 18.18 15.15 -10.01
N SER A 406 18.79 16.18 -10.58
CA SER A 406 18.11 17.41 -10.99
C SER A 406 18.28 17.68 -12.48
N TRP A 407 17.27 18.29 -13.11
CA TRP A 407 17.34 18.74 -14.50
C TRP A 407 17.05 20.24 -14.64
N PRO A 408 17.78 20.98 -15.50
CA PRO A 408 17.59 22.41 -15.63
C PRO A 408 16.27 22.79 -16.31
N LEU A 409 15.70 23.91 -15.87
CA LEU A 409 14.54 24.55 -16.48
C LEU A 409 14.96 25.72 -17.37
N THR A 410 14.14 25.96 -18.38
CA THR A 410 14.21 27.07 -19.32
C THR A 410 12.82 27.71 -19.41
N GLU A 411 12.73 28.90 -20.01
CA GLU A 411 11.44 29.56 -20.26
C GLU A 411 10.47 28.69 -21.09
N GLN A 412 10.98 27.74 -21.87
CA GLN A 412 10.18 26.87 -22.74
C GLN A 412 9.84 25.51 -22.12
N GLY A 413 10.46 25.13 -21.00
CA GLY A 413 10.30 23.81 -20.38
C GLY A 413 11.59 23.24 -19.79
N LEU A 414 11.67 21.91 -19.70
CA LEU A 414 12.90 21.19 -19.34
C LEU A 414 13.94 21.46 -20.42
N GLN A 415 15.19 21.73 -20.04
CA GLN A 415 16.26 21.98 -20.99
C GLN A 415 16.35 20.83 -21.99
N TYR A 416 16.44 21.16 -23.29
CA TYR A 416 16.47 20.23 -24.40
C TYR A 416 15.16 19.49 -24.71
N ASP A 417 14.03 19.75 -24.02
CA ASP A 417 12.74 19.14 -24.36
C ASP A 417 12.22 19.69 -25.69
N ARG A 418 11.95 18.78 -26.65
CA ARG A 418 11.35 19.08 -27.97
C ARG A 418 12.11 20.08 -28.83
N GLU A 419 13.44 20.13 -28.73
CA GLU A 419 14.26 20.99 -29.59
C GLU A 419 14.52 20.40 -30.99
N TRP A 420 14.35 19.08 -31.16
CA TRP A 420 14.62 18.38 -32.42
C TRP A 420 13.37 17.70 -33.01
N MET A 421 13.39 17.49 -34.32
CA MET A 421 12.39 16.72 -35.05
C MET A 421 13.01 15.98 -36.24
N ILE A 422 12.48 14.80 -36.54
CA ILE A 422 12.86 14.06 -37.75
C ILE A 422 11.86 14.42 -38.86
N VAL A 423 12.37 14.75 -40.04
CA VAL A 423 11.57 15.10 -41.22
C VAL A 423 11.88 14.17 -42.38
N ASP A 424 10.90 13.96 -43.26
CA ASP A 424 11.08 13.25 -44.52
C ASP A 424 11.63 14.15 -45.64
N MET A 425 11.84 13.58 -46.83
CA MET A 425 12.30 14.29 -48.04
C MET A 425 11.39 15.45 -48.48
N SER A 426 10.13 15.46 -48.05
CA SER A 426 9.20 16.57 -48.31
C SER A 426 9.31 17.70 -47.28
N GLY A 427 10.20 17.55 -46.29
CA GLY A 427 10.36 18.45 -45.16
C GLY A 427 9.22 18.35 -44.15
N MET A 428 8.46 17.25 -44.13
CA MET A 428 7.35 17.04 -43.22
C MET A 428 7.80 16.23 -42.00
N ALA A 429 7.47 16.70 -40.80
CA ALA A 429 7.83 16.02 -39.57
C ALA A 429 7.18 14.63 -39.48
N LEU A 430 8.00 13.60 -39.24
CA LEU A 430 7.49 12.28 -38.90
C LEU A 430 6.87 12.31 -37.51
N THR A 431 5.82 11.51 -37.35
CA THR A 431 5.10 11.36 -36.09
C THR A 431 4.89 9.90 -35.80
N GLN A 432 4.76 9.54 -34.52
CA GLN A 432 4.43 8.18 -34.08
C GLN A 432 3.11 7.64 -34.68
N LYS A 433 2.21 8.54 -35.11
CA LYS A 433 0.99 8.17 -35.86
C LYS A 433 1.25 7.66 -37.28
N ARG A 434 2.40 7.99 -37.87
CA ARG A 434 2.80 7.50 -39.20
C ARG A 434 3.87 6.43 -39.12
N CYS A 435 4.83 6.59 -38.22
CA CYS A 435 5.91 5.64 -37.99
C CYS A 435 6.01 5.36 -36.49
N THR A 436 5.43 4.25 -36.01
CA THR A 436 5.42 3.91 -34.58
C THR A 436 6.82 3.59 -34.06
N HIS A 437 7.69 3.02 -34.90
CA HIS A 437 9.09 2.71 -34.57
C HIS A 437 9.92 3.91 -34.10
N LEU A 438 9.45 5.15 -34.30
CA LEU A 438 10.07 6.32 -33.67
C LEU A 438 10.14 6.19 -32.14
N CYS A 439 9.22 5.46 -31.49
CA CYS A 439 9.29 5.22 -30.04
C CYS A 439 10.50 4.36 -29.62
N LEU A 440 11.11 3.63 -30.56
CA LEU A 440 12.29 2.79 -30.31
C LEU A 440 13.60 3.58 -30.41
N LEU A 441 13.56 4.80 -30.97
CA LEU A 441 14.67 5.74 -30.92
C LEU A 441 14.74 6.34 -29.51
N GLN A 442 15.86 6.08 -28.83
CA GLN A 442 16.13 6.47 -27.45
C GLN A 442 17.19 7.59 -27.43
N PRO A 443 16.76 8.86 -27.31
CA PRO A 443 17.68 9.98 -27.16
C PRO A 443 18.27 9.99 -25.76
N ARG A 444 19.56 10.30 -25.63
CA ARG A 444 20.27 10.50 -24.36
C ARG A 444 21.15 11.73 -24.44
N ILE A 445 21.23 12.49 -23.35
CA ILE A 445 22.05 13.68 -23.26
C ILE A 445 23.25 13.33 -22.38
N VAL A 446 24.43 13.24 -23.01
CA VAL A 446 25.65 12.71 -22.38
C VAL A 446 26.84 13.54 -22.87
N HIS A 447 27.66 14.07 -21.95
CA HIS A 447 28.88 14.84 -22.27
C HIS A 447 28.69 15.94 -23.34
N ASP A 448 27.65 16.77 -23.21
CA ASP A 448 27.31 17.84 -24.18
C ASP A 448 26.98 17.36 -25.60
N GLN A 449 26.54 16.11 -25.73
CA GLN A 449 26.09 15.48 -26.97
C GLN A 449 24.69 14.89 -26.81
N LEU A 450 23.89 14.98 -27.87
CA LEU A 450 22.67 14.19 -28.06
C LEU A 450 23.05 12.86 -28.72
N GLN A 451 23.00 11.77 -27.97
CA GLN A 451 23.21 10.41 -28.49
C GLN A 451 21.87 9.78 -28.82
N LEU A 452 21.74 9.23 -30.02
CA LEU A 452 20.55 8.50 -30.47
C LEU A 452 20.88 7.02 -30.54
N HIS A 453 20.17 6.24 -29.74
CA HIS A 453 20.20 4.78 -29.78
C HIS A 453 18.93 4.28 -30.46
N PHE A 454 19.00 3.13 -31.12
CA PHE A 454 17.82 2.45 -31.65
C PHE A 454 17.72 1.07 -31.04
N ASP A 455 16.60 0.82 -30.35
CA ASP A 455 16.36 -0.42 -29.62
C ASP A 455 17.53 -0.73 -28.63
N SER A 456 17.72 -2.00 -28.29
CA SER A 456 18.81 -2.55 -27.48
C SER A 456 20.09 -2.79 -28.27
N SER A 457 20.21 -2.21 -29.47
CA SER A 457 21.42 -2.31 -30.28
C SER A 457 22.56 -1.46 -29.70
N SER A 458 23.80 -1.91 -29.89
CA SER A 458 25.00 -1.16 -29.48
C SER A 458 25.34 0.01 -30.42
N SER A 459 24.60 0.18 -31.52
CA SER A 459 24.82 1.25 -32.50
C SER A 459 24.16 2.55 -32.02
N PHE A 460 24.91 3.65 -32.08
CA PHE A 460 24.40 4.98 -31.77
C PHE A 460 25.06 6.03 -32.66
N VAL A 461 24.38 7.15 -32.85
CA VAL A 461 24.92 8.34 -33.51
C VAL A 461 24.87 9.53 -32.55
N SER A 462 25.85 10.43 -32.62
CA SER A 462 25.94 11.59 -31.72
C SER A 462 25.82 12.89 -32.49
N VAL A 463 25.13 13.86 -31.90
CA VAL A 463 25.00 15.22 -32.42
C VAL A 463 25.41 16.22 -31.33
N PRO A 464 26.31 17.18 -31.60
CA PRO A 464 26.71 18.20 -30.61
C PRO A 464 25.53 19.02 -30.10
N LEU A 465 25.45 19.32 -28.80
CA LEU A 465 24.41 20.21 -28.26
C LEU A 465 24.71 21.70 -28.50
N SER A 466 25.96 22.05 -28.84
CA SER A 466 26.33 23.43 -29.18
C SER A 466 25.72 23.87 -30.51
N LEU A 467 24.96 24.97 -30.49
CA LEU A 467 24.38 25.57 -31.68
C LEU A 467 25.44 26.09 -32.65
N SER A 468 26.59 26.58 -32.16
CA SER A 468 27.67 27.06 -33.04
C SER A 468 28.33 25.91 -33.80
N ALA A 469 28.56 24.78 -33.13
CA ALA A 469 29.10 23.58 -33.77
C ALA A 469 28.12 22.96 -34.79
N GLN A 470 26.81 23.09 -34.56
CA GLN A 470 25.78 22.66 -35.52
C GLN A 470 25.62 23.67 -36.68
N ALA A 471 25.80 24.96 -36.44
CA ALA A 471 25.67 26.00 -37.46
C ALA A 471 26.82 25.99 -38.48
N GLU A 472 28.04 25.60 -38.07
CA GLU A 472 29.20 25.51 -38.97
C GLU A 472 29.05 24.44 -40.06
N ASN A 473 28.19 23.43 -39.86
CA ASN A 473 28.01 22.28 -40.76
C ASN A 473 26.58 22.11 -41.34
N SER A 474 25.68 23.11 -41.21
CA SER A 474 24.26 22.93 -41.54
C SER A 474 23.72 23.88 -42.63
N ALA A 475 22.87 23.34 -43.51
CA ALA A 475 22.00 24.13 -44.38
C ALA A 475 20.73 24.54 -43.59
N ARG A 476 20.32 25.81 -43.67
CA ARG A 476 19.03 26.26 -43.09
C ARG A 476 17.88 25.67 -43.89
N CYS A 477 17.08 24.81 -43.26
CA CYS A 477 15.95 24.15 -43.91
C CYS A 477 14.61 24.65 -43.35
N ARG A 478 13.65 24.93 -44.25
CA ARG A 478 12.26 25.27 -43.90
C ARG A 478 11.42 24.00 -43.91
N SER A 479 10.96 23.56 -42.74
CA SER A 479 10.03 22.44 -42.57
C SER A 479 8.63 22.93 -42.21
N LYS A 480 7.58 22.14 -42.46
CA LYS A 480 6.21 22.46 -42.04
C LYS A 480 5.76 21.58 -40.88
N VAL A 481 5.41 22.20 -39.75
CA VAL A 481 4.75 21.54 -38.60
C VAL A 481 3.42 22.23 -38.36
N CYS A 482 2.32 21.47 -38.30
CA CYS A 482 0.97 22.02 -38.05
C CYS A 482 0.59 23.19 -38.98
N ARG A 483 1.01 23.13 -40.26
CA ARG A 483 0.82 24.16 -41.30
C ARG A 483 1.63 25.46 -41.12
N GLN A 484 2.53 25.54 -40.13
CA GLN A 484 3.46 26.66 -39.97
C GLN A 484 4.88 26.29 -40.41
N PRO A 485 5.59 27.17 -41.13
CA PRO A 485 7.00 26.97 -41.44
C PRO A 485 7.85 27.12 -40.17
N ILE A 486 8.64 26.10 -39.83
CA ILE A 486 9.67 26.14 -38.79
C ILE A 486 11.03 26.14 -39.49
N GLU A 487 11.89 27.07 -39.11
CA GLU A 487 13.30 27.12 -39.55
C GLU A 487 14.18 26.37 -38.54
N GLY A 488 14.92 25.39 -39.03
CA GLY A 488 15.83 24.58 -38.22
C GLY A 488 17.18 24.35 -38.90
N TYR A 489 18.16 24.00 -38.07
CA TYR A 489 19.48 23.55 -38.50
C TYR A 489 19.44 22.05 -38.80
N ASP A 490 19.90 21.67 -39.99
CA ASP A 490 20.14 20.26 -40.32
C ASP A 490 21.33 19.72 -39.52
N CYS A 491 21.13 18.61 -38.80
CA CYS A 491 22.16 18.02 -37.95
C CYS A 491 23.21 17.20 -38.71
N GLY A 492 23.16 17.15 -40.04
CA GLY A 492 24.21 16.61 -40.91
C GLY A 492 23.90 15.22 -41.49
N ASP A 493 24.74 14.77 -42.42
CA ASP A 493 24.51 13.55 -43.20
C ASP A 493 24.70 12.27 -42.36
N GLU A 494 25.56 12.28 -41.34
CA GLU A 494 25.83 11.11 -40.50
C GLU A 494 24.56 10.65 -39.75
N VAL A 495 23.90 11.56 -39.03
CA VAL A 495 22.65 11.27 -38.32
C VAL A 495 21.49 10.99 -39.28
N ALA A 496 21.48 11.65 -40.45
CA ALA A 496 20.47 11.41 -41.48
C ALA A 496 20.54 9.98 -42.05
N ASN A 497 21.74 9.53 -42.41
CA ASN A 497 21.97 8.17 -42.92
C ASN A 497 21.65 7.13 -41.84
N TRP A 498 22.14 7.34 -40.61
CA TRP A 498 21.86 6.43 -39.50
C TRP A 498 20.36 6.32 -39.21
N LEU A 499 19.61 7.43 -39.20
CA LEU A 499 18.15 7.40 -39.02
C LEU A 499 17.44 6.65 -40.15
N SER A 500 17.89 6.85 -41.39
CA SER A 500 17.32 6.20 -42.56
C SER A 500 17.53 4.68 -42.49
N ASP A 501 18.73 4.24 -42.10
CA ASP A 501 19.09 2.83 -41.93
C ASP A 501 18.27 2.17 -40.81
N GLN A 502 18.16 2.82 -39.64
CA GLN A 502 17.45 2.23 -38.49
C GLN A 502 15.93 2.16 -38.70
N LEU A 503 15.34 3.15 -39.36
CA LEU A 503 13.89 3.21 -39.58
C LEU A 503 13.46 2.55 -40.90
N GLY A 504 14.40 2.23 -41.80
CA GLY A 504 14.12 1.68 -43.12
C GLY A 504 13.36 2.67 -44.02
N ILE A 505 13.62 3.97 -43.86
CA ILE A 505 12.97 5.05 -44.63
C ILE A 505 14.08 5.94 -45.19
N ASP A 506 14.18 6.03 -46.51
CA ASP A 506 15.22 6.84 -47.14
C ASP A 506 14.97 8.34 -46.99
N GLY A 507 16.07 9.10 -46.88
CA GLY A 507 16.04 10.56 -46.98
C GLY A 507 15.49 11.27 -45.73
N LEU A 508 15.68 10.66 -44.56
CA LEU A 508 15.35 11.29 -43.30
C LEU A 508 16.38 12.36 -42.93
N ARG A 509 15.92 13.46 -42.34
CA ARG A 509 16.77 14.50 -41.77
C ARG A 509 16.40 14.78 -40.32
N LEU A 510 17.40 15.00 -39.47
CA LEU A 510 17.20 15.51 -38.12
C LEU A 510 17.38 17.02 -38.13
N LEU A 511 16.32 17.74 -37.78
CA LEU A 511 16.37 19.20 -37.69
C LEU A 511 16.29 19.63 -36.22
N ARG A 512 17.18 20.54 -35.81
CA ARG A 512 17.05 21.26 -34.54
C ARG A 512 16.42 22.62 -34.78
N GLN A 513 15.49 23.03 -33.93
CA GLN A 513 14.90 24.35 -34.01
C GLN A 513 15.97 25.44 -33.80
N SER A 514 16.01 26.45 -34.68
CA SER A 514 16.86 27.62 -34.48
C SER A 514 16.20 28.58 -33.48
N GLY A 515 16.88 28.87 -32.38
CA GLY A 515 16.37 29.75 -31.32
C GLY A 515 16.48 31.24 -31.70
N GLN A 516 15.74 31.72 -32.71
CA GLN A 516 15.49 33.16 -32.90
C GLN A 516 14.12 33.40 -33.58
N ARG A 517 13.16 33.98 -32.84
CA ARG A 517 12.16 34.86 -33.46
C ARG A 517 12.66 36.28 -33.26
N SER A 518 13.09 36.90 -34.36
CA SER A 518 13.48 38.30 -34.42
C SER A 518 12.35 39.18 -33.88
N SER A 519 12.65 39.95 -32.84
CA SER A 519 11.86 41.10 -32.44
C SER A 519 11.97 42.16 -33.53
N ALA A 520 10.95 42.31 -34.38
CA ALA A 520 10.70 43.56 -35.09
C ALA A 520 9.24 43.71 -35.55
N ALA A 521 8.63 44.81 -35.07
CA ALA A 521 7.53 45.56 -35.68
C ALA A 521 6.13 44.93 -35.69
N ASN A 522 5.44 44.94 -34.53
CA ASN A 522 4.21 45.74 -34.34
C ASN A 522 3.57 45.42 -32.97
N GLY A 523 3.28 46.47 -32.20
CA GLY A 523 2.87 46.41 -30.79
C GLY A 523 1.52 45.73 -30.51
N LYS A 524 1.49 44.40 -30.52
CA LYS A 524 0.50 43.59 -29.82
C LYS A 524 1.24 42.46 -29.10
N GLN A 525 1.07 42.37 -27.77
CA GLN A 525 1.53 41.25 -26.95
C GLN A 525 1.02 39.94 -27.57
N GLN A 526 1.87 39.24 -28.31
CA GLN A 526 1.60 37.89 -28.79
C GLN A 526 2.01 36.91 -27.69
N LYS A 527 1.03 36.17 -27.16
CA LYS A 527 1.21 34.97 -26.33
C LYS A 527 2.38 34.14 -26.85
N GLN A 528 3.37 33.86 -26.00
CA GLN A 528 4.54 33.03 -26.28
C GLN A 528 4.11 31.73 -26.98
N GLN A 529 4.42 31.59 -28.27
CA GLN A 529 4.08 30.40 -29.05
C GLN A 529 5.21 29.37 -28.91
N LEU A 530 4.96 28.32 -28.12
CA LEU A 530 5.80 27.14 -27.98
C LEU A 530 5.83 26.34 -29.30
N SER A 531 6.84 26.56 -30.13
CA SER A 531 6.85 26.16 -31.56
C SER A 531 6.83 24.63 -31.83
N LEU A 532 7.18 23.78 -30.87
CA LEU A 532 7.17 22.30 -31.02
C LEU A 532 6.39 21.58 -29.90
N VAL A 533 5.86 22.34 -28.95
CA VAL A 533 5.04 21.86 -27.84
C VAL A 533 3.57 22.02 -28.22
N ASN A 534 2.77 20.97 -28.08
CA ASN A 534 1.45 20.95 -28.71
C ASN A 534 0.42 21.85 -27.98
N GLN A 535 0.46 21.95 -26.65
CA GLN A 535 -0.61 22.61 -25.87
C GLN A 535 -0.16 23.33 -24.58
N ALA A 536 0.89 22.88 -23.88
CA ALA A 536 1.41 23.53 -22.66
C ALA A 536 2.86 23.14 -22.36
N GLN A 537 3.51 23.86 -21.45
CA GLN A 537 4.95 23.71 -21.13
C GLN A 537 5.29 22.31 -20.59
N PHE A 538 4.47 21.77 -19.68
CA PHE A 538 4.65 20.42 -19.15
C PHE A 538 3.34 19.65 -19.12
N LEU A 539 3.46 18.33 -19.23
CA LEU A 539 2.40 17.39 -18.92
C LEU A 539 2.74 16.66 -17.62
N LEU A 540 1.94 16.85 -16.58
CA LEU A 540 2.05 16.11 -15.33
C LEU A 540 1.16 14.86 -15.37
N VAL A 541 1.75 13.73 -14.98
CA VAL A 541 1.08 12.43 -14.90
C VAL A 541 1.25 11.85 -13.51
N ASN A 542 0.14 11.42 -12.90
CA ASN A 542 0.14 10.71 -11.63
C ASN A 542 0.19 9.20 -11.89
N ARG A 543 1.20 8.54 -11.32
CA ARG A 543 1.40 7.09 -11.42
C ARG A 543 0.23 6.30 -10.82
N ALA A 544 -0.41 6.82 -9.76
CA ALA A 544 -1.59 6.20 -9.19
C ALA A 544 -2.77 6.18 -10.18
N SER A 545 -2.96 7.25 -10.95
CA SER A 545 -3.94 7.31 -12.06
C SER A 545 -3.66 6.26 -13.11
N VAL A 546 -2.39 6.07 -13.50
CA VAL A 546 -2.00 5.07 -14.51
C VAL A 546 -2.26 3.66 -14.00
N ARG A 547 -1.88 3.39 -12.76
CA ARG A 547 -2.10 2.10 -12.10
C ARG A 547 -3.58 1.72 -12.03
N SER A 548 -4.47 2.70 -11.83
CA SER A 548 -5.92 2.48 -11.77
C SER A 548 -6.55 2.04 -13.11
N LEU A 549 -5.82 2.15 -14.23
CA LEU A 549 -6.28 1.68 -15.53
C LEU A 549 -6.17 0.15 -15.66
N ASP A 550 -5.40 -0.50 -14.75
CA ASP A 550 -5.29 -1.96 -14.59
C ASP A 550 -4.90 -2.72 -15.88
N PHE A 551 -3.85 -2.26 -16.55
CA PHE A 551 -3.27 -2.99 -17.68
C PHE A 551 -2.34 -4.12 -17.20
N GLU A 552 -2.26 -5.22 -17.97
CA GLU A 552 -1.41 -6.38 -17.64
C GLU A 552 0.10 -6.10 -17.72
N GLU A 553 0.49 -5.04 -18.42
CA GLU A 553 1.90 -4.66 -18.61
C GLU A 553 2.50 -3.99 -17.36
N PRO A 554 3.84 -3.99 -17.20
CA PRO A 554 4.48 -3.32 -16.07
C PRO A 554 4.12 -1.83 -16.00
N LEU A 555 3.85 -1.32 -14.80
CA LEU A 555 3.38 0.05 -14.59
C LEU A 555 4.27 1.12 -15.25
N ASP A 556 5.58 0.98 -15.18
CA ASP A 556 6.51 1.95 -15.78
C ASP A 556 6.38 2.01 -17.31
N GLU A 557 6.05 0.89 -17.95
CA GLU A 557 5.80 0.81 -19.40
C GLU A 557 4.46 1.45 -19.76
N THR A 558 3.43 1.26 -18.94
CA THR A 558 2.16 1.95 -19.11
C THR A 558 2.30 3.47 -18.95
N VAL A 559 3.07 3.93 -17.94
CA VAL A 559 3.30 5.36 -17.68
C VAL A 559 3.90 6.04 -18.92
N ASP A 560 4.81 5.36 -19.63
CA ASP A 560 5.45 5.89 -20.82
C ASP A 560 4.47 6.17 -21.97
N ARG A 561 3.38 5.41 -22.09
CA ARG A 561 2.33 5.64 -23.09
C ARG A 561 1.73 7.04 -22.99
N PHE A 562 1.66 7.59 -21.78
CA PHE A 562 1.10 8.91 -21.53
C PHE A 562 2.05 10.05 -21.87
N ARG A 563 3.32 9.76 -22.13
CA ARG A 563 4.33 10.73 -22.53
C ARG A 563 4.36 12.00 -21.67
N GLY A 564 4.21 11.85 -20.34
CA GLY A 564 4.27 12.95 -19.38
C GLY A 564 5.69 13.43 -19.18
N ASN A 565 5.88 14.72 -18.89
CA ASN A 565 7.19 15.28 -18.56
C ASN A 565 7.50 15.15 -17.07
N ILE A 566 6.48 15.35 -16.22
CA ILE A 566 6.61 15.35 -14.75
C ILE A 566 5.76 14.20 -14.23
N ILE A 567 6.40 13.19 -13.67
CA ILE A 567 5.75 11.98 -13.18
C ILE A 567 5.74 12.04 -11.66
N VAL A 568 4.56 12.03 -11.07
CA VAL A 568 4.35 12.11 -9.62
C VAL A 568 3.71 10.83 -9.12
N GLU A 569 3.87 10.54 -7.84
CA GLU A 569 3.10 9.49 -7.16
C GLU A 569 2.32 10.13 -6.02
N THR A 570 1.01 9.92 -6.05
CA THR A 570 0.06 10.27 -5.00
C THR A 570 -0.58 8.98 -4.48
N ASP A 571 -1.32 9.03 -3.39
CA ASP A 571 -2.10 7.87 -2.92
C ASP A 571 -3.42 7.70 -3.69
N VAL A 572 -3.92 8.74 -4.36
CA VAL A 572 -5.27 8.80 -4.93
C VAL A 572 -5.22 8.93 -6.46
N PRO A 573 -5.80 8.00 -7.22
CA PRO A 573 -5.94 8.13 -8.67
C PRO A 573 -6.75 9.38 -9.06
N PHE A 574 -6.31 10.06 -10.13
CA PHE A 574 -6.93 11.24 -10.74
C PHE A 574 -7.05 12.48 -9.85
N GLU A 575 -6.47 12.47 -8.65
CA GLU A 575 -6.39 13.61 -7.75
C GLU A 575 -5.84 14.86 -8.47
N GLU A 576 -4.88 14.68 -9.37
CA GLU A 576 -4.25 15.76 -10.13
C GLU A 576 -5.23 16.59 -10.97
N LEU A 577 -6.37 16.02 -11.36
CA LEU A 577 -7.37 16.75 -12.16
C LEU A 577 -8.07 17.87 -11.38
N SER A 578 -7.95 17.88 -10.06
CA SER A 578 -8.52 18.90 -9.17
C SER A 578 -7.58 20.07 -8.87
N TYR A 579 -6.31 19.98 -9.28
CA TYR A 579 -5.30 20.97 -8.94
C TYR A 579 -5.53 22.28 -9.69
N THR A 580 -5.25 23.40 -9.03
CA THR A 580 -5.30 24.74 -9.64
C THR A 580 -3.93 25.38 -9.71
N GLN A 581 -3.12 25.17 -8.67
CA GLN A 581 -1.71 25.55 -8.59
C GLN A 581 -0.96 24.45 -7.84
N LEU A 582 0.34 24.34 -8.12
CA LEU A 582 1.22 23.45 -7.37
C LEU A 582 2.66 23.98 -7.38
N ARG A 583 3.43 23.56 -6.39
CA ARG A 583 4.84 23.88 -6.26
C ARG A 583 5.65 22.59 -6.13
N ILE A 584 6.71 22.47 -6.92
CA ILE A 584 7.67 21.36 -6.87
C ILE A 584 9.03 21.94 -6.51
N GLY A 585 9.56 21.56 -5.34
CA GLY A 585 10.76 22.23 -4.81
C GLY A 585 10.49 23.73 -4.66
N ASP A 586 11.32 24.57 -5.25
CA ASP A 586 11.15 26.03 -5.23
C ASP A 586 10.40 26.60 -6.45
N VAL A 587 9.90 25.74 -7.34
CA VAL A 587 9.29 26.16 -8.61
C VAL A 587 7.77 26.12 -8.52
N HIS A 588 7.13 27.25 -8.82
CA HIS A 588 5.67 27.40 -8.83
C HIS A 588 5.10 27.14 -10.24
N PHE A 589 3.98 26.43 -10.28
CA PHE A 589 3.25 26.10 -11.51
C PHE A 589 1.77 26.45 -11.39
N HIS A 590 1.22 26.98 -12.47
CA HIS A 590 -0.21 27.11 -12.69
C HIS A 590 -0.72 25.90 -13.48
N VAL A 591 -1.91 25.40 -13.14
CA VAL A 591 -2.57 24.32 -13.87
C VAL A 591 -3.43 24.90 -14.98
N ASP A 592 -3.02 24.69 -16.23
CA ASP A 592 -3.73 25.16 -17.42
C ASP A 592 -5.03 24.35 -17.68
N GLY A 593 -5.08 23.12 -17.17
CA GLY A 593 -6.25 22.26 -17.20
C GLY A 593 -5.96 20.80 -17.61
N PRO A 594 -7.00 19.96 -17.71
CA PRO A 594 -6.85 18.54 -18.03
C PRO A 594 -6.40 18.30 -19.47
N CYS A 595 -5.47 17.36 -19.67
CA CYS A 595 -4.97 17.00 -20.99
C CYS A 595 -5.96 16.05 -21.72
N GLN A 596 -6.46 16.48 -22.88
CA GLN A 596 -7.21 15.60 -23.78
C GLN A 596 -6.26 14.65 -24.50
N ARG A 597 -6.52 13.35 -24.37
CA ARG A 597 -5.71 12.29 -24.98
C ARG A 597 -6.22 11.93 -26.36
N CYS A 598 -5.29 11.55 -27.21
CA CYS A 598 -5.52 11.06 -28.57
C CYS A 598 -4.84 9.71 -28.77
N ASP A 599 -4.99 9.10 -29.95
CA ASP A 599 -4.49 7.75 -30.28
C ASP A 599 -2.99 7.54 -30.07
N MET A 600 -2.23 8.59 -29.78
CA MET A 600 -0.81 8.48 -29.43
C MET A 600 -0.58 7.57 -28.22
N ILE A 601 -1.47 7.61 -27.21
CA ILE A 601 -1.33 6.77 -26.01
C ILE A 601 -1.60 5.28 -26.27
N CYS A 602 -2.14 4.95 -27.45
CA CYS A 602 -2.41 3.58 -27.87
C CYS A 602 -1.16 2.86 -28.37
N ILE A 603 -0.02 3.54 -28.44
CA ILE A 603 1.25 2.97 -28.91
C ILE A 603 2.07 2.52 -27.70
N ASN A 604 2.40 1.23 -27.65
CA ASN A 604 3.36 0.71 -26.68
C ASN A 604 4.74 1.33 -27.00
N GLN A 605 5.31 2.09 -26.06
CA GLN A 605 6.54 2.84 -26.33
C GLN A 605 7.79 1.95 -26.43
N ARG A 606 7.71 0.67 -26.03
CA ARG A 606 8.80 -0.30 -26.07
C ARG A 606 8.77 -1.21 -27.29
N THR A 607 7.58 -1.53 -27.81
CA THR A 607 7.43 -2.42 -28.98
C THR A 607 7.00 -1.68 -30.25
N GLY A 608 6.42 -0.49 -30.12
CA GLY A 608 5.81 0.24 -31.24
C GLY A 608 4.45 -0.31 -31.68
N GLU A 609 3.93 -1.36 -31.03
CA GLU A 609 2.64 -1.94 -31.33
C GLU A 609 1.48 -1.03 -30.93
N ARG A 610 0.39 -1.09 -31.69
CA ARG A 610 -0.83 -0.30 -31.42
C ARG A 610 -1.90 -1.15 -30.79
N SER A 611 -2.46 -0.67 -29.68
CA SER A 611 -3.66 -1.20 -29.05
C SER A 611 -4.63 -0.07 -28.69
N PRO A 612 -5.89 -0.08 -29.16
CA PRO A 612 -6.88 0.95 -28.85
C PRO A 612 -7.41 0.89 -27.41
N GLU A 613 -7.01 -0.13 -26.65
CA GLU A 613 -7.50 -0.42 -25.30
C GLU A 613 -7.30 0.77 -24.35
N THR A 614 -6.16 1.46 -24.43
CA THR A 614 -5.81 2.54 -23.51
C THR A 614 -6.83 3.69 -23.53
N LEU A 615 -7.21 4.16 -24.73
CA LEU A 615 -8.23 5.22 -24.86
C LEU A 615 -9.61 4.75 -24.45
N THR A 616 -9.95 3.50 -24.77
CA THR A 616 -11.26 2.91 -24.46
C THR A 616 -11.45 2.80 -22.95
N THR A 617 -10.42 2.37 -22.23
CA THR A 617 -10.41 2.28 -20.77
C THR A 617 -10.53 3.65 -20.12
N ILE A 618 -9.79 4.66 -20.60
CA ILE A 618 -9.90 6.04 -20.07
C ILE A 618 -11.29 6.61 -20.32
N ALA A 619 -11.84 6.46 -21.53
CA ALA A 619 -13.17 6.95 -21.85
C ALA A 619 -14.24 6.32 -20.95
N ARG A 620 -14.13 5.02 -20.64
CA ARG A 620 -15.01 4.33 -19.70
C ARG A 620 -14.91 4.91 -18.29
N MET A 621 -13.69 5.15 -17.78
CA MET A 621 -13.47 5.64 -16.41
C MET A 621 -13.83 7.13 -16.23
N GLN A 622 -13.70 7.93 -17.28
CA GLN A 622 -13.89 9.39 -17.25
C GLN A 622 -15.23 9.82 -17.88
N SER A 623 -16.26 8.96 -17.78
CA SER A 623 -17.63 9.23 -18.24
C SER A 623 -17.70 9.74 -19.69
N GLY A 624 -16.97 9.08 -20.59
CA GLY A 624 -16.90 9.40 -22.02
C GLY A 624 -15.88 10.49 -22.40
N LYS A 625 -15.21 11.12 -21.42
CA LYS A 625 -14.19 12.14 -21.69
C LYS A 625 -12.80 11.51 -21.77
N MET A 626 -12.06 11.74 -22.85
CA MET A 626 -10.68 11.24 -23.00
C MET A 626 -9.67 12.15 -22.30
N ARG A 627 -9.77 12.33 -20.97
CA ARG A 627 -8.89 13.22 -20.19
C ARG A 627 -7.96 12.40 -19.30
N PHE A 628 -6.66 12.72 -19.31
CA PHE A 628 -5.69 12.05 -18.45
C PHE A 628 -4.45 12.90 -18.19
N GLY A 629 -4.09 13.13 -16.92
CA GLY A 629 -3.05 14.08 -16.54
C GLY A 629 -3.46 15.54 -16.77
N ILE A 630 -2.61 16.45 -16.32
CA ILE A 630 -2.84 17.91 -16.38
C ILE A 630 -1.71 18.61 -17.11
N TYR A 631 -2.05 19.67 -17.82
CA TYR A 631 -1.09 20.62 -18.36
C TYR A 631 -0.75 21.65 -17.30
N ILE A 632 0.55 21.91 -17.13
CA ILE A 632 1.04 22.89 -16.18
C ILE A 632 2.08 23.79 -16.84
N SER A 633 2.10 25.05 -16.42
CA SER A 633 3.02 26.07 -16.88
C SER A 633 3.66 26.78 -15.69
N GLN A 634 4.95 27.06 -15.79
CA GLN A 634 5.71 27.73 -14.75
C GLN A 634 5.19 29.17 -14.55
N VAL A 635 5.01 29.57 -13.29
CA VAL A 635 4.74 30.96 -12.94
C VAL A 635 6.07 31.70 -12.90
N GLN A 636 6.28 32.66 -13.80
CA GLN A 636 7.43 33.55 -13.74
C GLN A 636 7.23 34.54 -12.57
N SER A 637 8.21 34.67 -11.69
CA SER A 637 8.21 35.75 -10.70
C SER A 637 8.52 37.05 -11.44
N ASP A 638 7.58 38.01 -11.43
CA ASP A 638 7.86 39.36 -11.91
C ASP A 638 9.06 39.90 -11.13
N ALA A 639 10.18 40.11 -11.82
CA ALA A 639 11.31 40.81 -11.24
C ALA A 639 10.82 42.20 -10.83
N THR A 640 10.97 42.54 -9.56
CA THR A 640 10.73 43.89 -9.06
C THR A 640 11.56 44.86 -9.89
N ASP A 641 10.91 45.84 -10.52
CA ASP A 641 11.51 46.99 -11.21
C ASP A 641 12.29 47.87 -10.21
N ASP A 642 13.41 47.37 -9.68
CA ASP A 642 14.39 48.18 -8.96
C ASP A 642 15.61 48.39 -9.87
N PRO A 643 15.83 49.61 -10.43
CA PRO A 643 16.83 49.85 -11.48
C PRO A 643 18.30 49.78 -11.03
N HIS A 644 18.62 49.21 -9.88
CA HIS A 644 19.94 49.33 -9.26
C HIS A 644 20.74 48.04 -9.03
N ASP A 645 20.35 46.89 -9.59
CA ASP A 645 21.07 45.62 -9.37
C ASP A 645 21.46 44.91 -10.70
N GLU A 646 22.35 45.52 -11.48
CA GLU A 646 22.84 45.00 -12.78
C GLU A 646 23.82 43.79 -12.70
N GLN A 647 23.88 43.05 -11.58
CA GLN A 647 24.75 41.86 -11.48
C GLN A 647 24.11 40.62 -10.82
N GLN A 648 22.80 40.39 -11.00
CA GLN A 648 22.23 39.07 -10.72
C GLN A 648 22.25 38.18 -11.96
N GLN A 649 23.27 37.34 -12.05
CA GLN A 649 23.33 36.18 -12.93
C GLN A 649 22.04 35.36 -12.71
N GLN A 650 21.14 35.31 -13.70
CA GLN A 650 19.85 34.59 -13.61
C GLN A 650 20.11 33.14 -13.14
N LYS A 651 19.79 32.85 -11.88
CA LYS A 651 19.99 31.54 -11.29
C LYS A 651 19.12 30.53 -12.04
N GLN A 652 19.73 29.64 -12.82
CA GLN A 652 19.02 28.62 -13.58
C GLN A 652 18.27 27.69 -12.60
N LEU A 653 16.95 27.69 -12.68
CA LEU A 653 16.09 26.84 -11.86
C LEU A 653 16.22 25.38 -12.30
N HIS A 654 16.02 24.46 -11.36
CA HIS A 654 16.08 23.02 -11.60
C HIS A 654 14.88 22.34 -10.94
N LEU A 655 14.45 21.21 -11.51
CA LEU A 655 13.55 20.26 -10.84
C LEU A 655 14.34 19.05 -10.38
N THR A 656 14.12 18.60 -9.14
CA THR A 656 14.86 17.48 -8.55
C THR A 656 13.93 16.32 -8.24
N CYS A 657 14.30 15.11 -8.69
CA CYS A 657 13.55 13.91 -8.33
C CYS A 657 13.63 13.68 -6.82
N GLY A 658 12.49 13.41 -6.19
CA GLY A 658 12.33 13.31 -4.74
C GLY A 658 11.79 14.58 -4.07
N ASP A 659 11.74 15.71 -4.80
CA ASP A 659 11.17 16.97 -4.31
C ASP A 659 9.71 16.78 -3.92
N VAL A 660 9.37 17.44 -2.81
CA VAL A 660 8.01 17.46 -2.26
C VAL A 660 7.15 18.37 -3.11
N ILE A 661 5.94 17.91 -3.40
CA ILE A 661 4.93 18.68 -4.12
C ILE A 661 3.96 19.26 -3.10
N VAL A 662 3.74 20.56 -3.19
CA VAL A 662 2.71 21.29 -2.46
C VAL A 662 1.62 21.68 -3.45
N ILE A 663 0.36 21.45 -3.09
CA ILE A 663 -0.81 21.71 -3.95
C ILE A 663 -1.61 22.78 -3.22
N ASP A 664 -1.87 23.89 -3.90
CA ASP A 664 -2.65 25.02 -3.36
C ASP A 664 -4.14 24.94 -3.77
#